data_AF-A0A226DVT9-F1
#
_entry.id   AF-A0A226DVT9-F1
#
_cell.length_a   1.000
_cell.length_b   1.000
_cell.length_c   1.000
_cell.angle_alpha   90.00
_cell.angle_beta   90.00
_cell.angle_gamma   90.00
#
_symmetry.space_group_name_H-M   'P 1'
#
loop_
_entity.id
_entity.type
_entity.pdbx_description
1 polymer ?
#
loop_
_entity_poly.entity_id
_entity_poly.type
_entity_poly.pdbx_seq_one_letter_code
_entity_poly.pdbx_strand_id
1 'polypeptide(L)'
;MQFFTRLVVCLCVLSLTAAHPPLQVESPHGFPAKSHGPSRAEKNSIHSFAEISPLYKLNDSYIPLKYDLDLLVILDEENSGVGTQFTVRGQVGITFQVAEPTNMVTLHANVLEIFRVTLTNVNDTGEVITLGEPILSGDDRHFMTVTTGGVELRPENHYQMEVIYIAPISRGDLNGLYLSNYTDSDGNLKRIATTQMQAYHARQLFPCFDEPGLKAVFNLTVTHKTNYTTVLGNSDVAGIEESNLPGWSITTFNPTVPMATYLFAMVVSDLDYSQAPEGLFKVPVRTYAPPPVIARQGGVYSAEIAARLLQFFDTYFATDYPMPKMDSVHIPHYDSGAMENWGLNIYREGYLIYYPDETLETAKNLLTSVVSHELAHQNFGNLVTCKWWDELWLNEGFATYVSYLGVDAVRPEYRHKEWIINDAIQYSMRVDVSARSHPIVNDAVTPDEVDSYFTGITYEKGGSVNRMTEKFLSEPTYRKGLQYYLRNLSYTGVTGDDLFHYLNVAAAEDNRLPVGVTVKDVLDTWTLQKSHPLVRVSAGGSNLVYISQERYADPDNVDLWWVPVTVVTQDAPTLENWVPKLWLEGNVSIKSVEHDTTKWIMINQDATGYYRVLYDEALTGLITDQLNQDASVITPLSRSQLLDDYFNLAYLGKAEIETALKLTEYLDQEDHFTVWEAIFTQLRQALNFAQTLEEYDPFKNYLSPRIVAALMRLGRPQSEGELVGAVGILRAKLIDWTCALGAPECVNFAIELYEEWQADDTQTILRDIEASITCAAVANRGRAGFDFIMGKYVATPITNPAKVRYLNALACSQESVILQDLLDMTLDAGTSITPGHGLLVLQRVAMNTVGRELVIKFLTERVDDIITILGEGKPAPVASVLSTLGTYVASQPELDQILKFVVDNSAKLVELTSPINGYLNTIRTNIGWKINFGKRIYSWMADAVQPPVTTAPTGTTPTEGTTRTTGTGSTEATTQAGGQNFVPSVILITAVSGYLVYNNL
;
A
#
# COMPACT_ATOMS: atom_id res chain seq x y z
N MET A 1 -28.48 -3.29 -32.54
CA MET A 1 -29.40 -2.96 -33.65
C MET A 1 -29.68 -1.46 -33.57
N GLN A 2 -29.18 -0.70 -34.56
CA GLN A 2 -29.40 0.74 -34.89
C GLN A 2 -29.71 1.75 -33.77
N PHE A 3 -28.80 2.69 -33.53
CA PHE A 3 -28.96 4.10 -33.94
C PHE A 3 -27.67 4.89 -33.65
N PHE A 4 -26.86 5.13 -34.69
CA PHE A 4 -25.81 6.15 -34.71
C PHE A 4 -25.69 6.66 -36.15
N THR A 5 -26.03 7.93 -36.42
CA THR A 5 -25.57 8.61 -37.65
C THR A 5 -25.68 10.13 -37.51
N ARG A 6 -24.52 10.83 -37.63
CA ARG A 6 -24.18 11.90 -38.61
C ARG A 6 -22.86 12.56 -38.16
N LEU A 7 -21.69 12.29 -38.77
CA LEU A 7 -21.06 12.82 -40.02
C LEU A 7 -20.88 14.36 -40.04
N VAL A 8 -19.79 15.03 -40.47
CA VAL A 8 -18.36 14.81 -40.86
C VAL A 8 -17.86 16.10 -41.58
N VAL A 9 -16.53 16.26 -41.82
CA VAL A 9 -15.82 16.92 -42.98
C VAL A 9 -14.77 18.01 -42.57
N CYS A 10 -13.45 17.71 -42.49
CA CYS A 10 -12.32 17.91 -43.48
C CYS A 10 -11.77 19.36 -43.63
N LEU A 11 -10.53 19.71 -44.03
CA LEU A 11 -9.24 19.08 -44.44
C LEU A 11 -8.15 20.20 -44.59
N CYS A 12 -6.87 19.85 -44.37
CA CYS A 12 -5.63 20.21 -45.12
C CYS A 12 -4.87 21.58 -45.11
N VAL A 13 -3.55 21.45 -44.80
CA VAL A 13 -2.30 21.90 -45.51
C VAL A 13 -1.79 23.35 -45.37
N LEU A 14 -0.55 23.52 -44.84
CA LEU A 14 0.60 24.20 -45.50
C LEU A 14 1.88 24.19 -44.63
N SER A 15 3.02 23.96 -45.30
CA SER A 15 4.42 24.04 -44.84
C SER A 15 5.01 25.44 -45.02
N LEU A 16 5.98 25.88 -44.19
CA LEU A 16 7.28 26.50 -44.56
C LEU A 16 8.00 27.22 -43.38
N THR A 17 9.22 26.73 -43.11
CA THR A 17 10.48 27.35 -42.66
C THR A 17 10.55 28.84 -42.24
N ALA A 18 11.25 29.11 -41.12
CA ALA A 18 12.37 30.08 -41.05
C ALA A 18 13.24 29.84 -39.80
N ALA A 19 14.55 29.74 -40.01
CA ALA A 19 15.60 29.63 -38.99
C ALA A 19 16.38 30.96 -38.91
N HIS A 20 16.81 31.36 -37.69
CA HIS A 20 18.20 31.75 -37.36
C HIS A 20 18.33 32.43 -35.97
N PRO A 21 19.54 32.41 -35.35
CA PRO A 21 19.74 32.05 -33.94
C PRO A 21 20.52 33.16 -33.17
N PRO A 22 21.53 32.87 -32.31
CA PRO A 22 21.46 32.99 -30.86
C PRO A 22 22.42 34.05 -30.30
N LEU A 23 22.35 34.33 -28.99
CA LEU A 23 23.41 35.01 -28.25
C LEU A 23 23.69 34.28 -26.93
N GLN A 24 24.95 33.87 -26.81
CA GLN A 24 25.61 33.29 -25.64
C GLN A 24 25.78 34.34 -24.52
N VAL A 25 26.03 33.89 -23.28
CA VAL A 25 27.28 34.10 -22.50
C VAL A 25 27.04 33.90 -20.98
N GLU A 26 27.75 32.90 -20.44
CA GLU A 26 28.50 32.78 -19.16
C GLU A 26 27.91 33.09 -17.75
N SER A 27 28.35 32.26 -16.80
CA SER A 27 28.30 32.36 -15.31
C SER A 27 29.47 33.21 -14.76
N PRO A 28 29.80 33.29 -13.44
CA PRO A 28 29.08 33.24 -12.15
C PRO A 28 29.42 34.42 -11.17
N HIS A 29 28.80 34.45 -9.97
CA HIS A 29 29.15 35.17 -8.72
C HIS A 29 28.96 36.71 -8.60
N GLY A 30 28.32 37.13 -7.49
CA GLY A 30 28.54 38.44 -6.86
C GLY A 30 27.34 39.01 -6.08
N PHE A 31 27.37 38.94 -4.75
CA PHE A 31 26.68 39.95 -3.92
C PHE A 31 27.50 41.25 -3.94
N PRO A 32 26.86 42.44 -3.94
CA PRO A 32 26.71 43.17 -2.67
C PRO A 32 25.42 44.00 -2.51
N ALA A 33 25.17 44.35 -1.25
CA ALA A 33 24.07 45.09 -0.66
C ALA A 33 23.74 46.49 -1.24
N LYS A 34 22.47 46.91 -1.12
CA LYS A 34 22.04 48.10 -0.32
C LYS A 34 20.51 48.33 -0.29
N SER A 35 19.97 48.30 0.92
CA SER A 35 18.97 49.19 1.56
C SER A 35 17.85 49.83 0.72
N HIS A 36 16.59 49.66 1.16
CA HIS A 36 15.68 50.73 1.61
C HIS A 36 14.39 50.17 2.27
N GLY A 37 14.23 50.45 3.57
CA GLY A 37 12.98 50.89 4.21
C GLY A 37 11.83 49.87 4.48
N PRO A 38 11.18 49.89 5.66
CA PRO A 38 10.33 48.79 6.12
C PRO A 38 8.86 48.97 5.68
N SER A 39 8.25 47.93 5.13
CA SER A 39 6.79 47.79 5.12
C SER A 39 6.39 46.54 5.90
N ARG A 40 5.96 46.80 7.14
CA ARG A 40 4.93 46.08 7.91
C ARG A 40 4.52 44.72 7.32
N ALA A 41 5.03 43.65 7.93
CA ALA A 41 4.55 42.29 7.69
C ALA A 41 3.06 42.22 8.07
N GLU A 42 2.19 42.13 7.06
CA GLU A 42 0.90 41.50 7.24
C GLU A 42 1.15 40.01 7.44
N LYS A 43 0.65 39.49 8.56
CA LYS A 43 0.54 38.07 8.80
C LYS A 43 -0.36 37.51 7.70
N ASN A 44 0.21 36.87 6.69
CA ASN A 44 -0.55 35.97 5.83
C ASN A 44 -0.98 34.79 6.70
N SER A 45 -2.20 34.90 7.24
CA SER A 45 -2.97 33.76 7.73
C SER A 45 -3.15 32.79 6.57
N ILE A 46 -2.81 31.52 6.81
CA ILE A 46 -3.09 30.39 5.92
C ILE A 46 -4.62 30.24 5.85
N HIS A 47 -5.25 30.85 4.86
CA HIS A 47 -6.65 30.64 4.45
C HIS A 47 -6.68 30.92 2.94
N SER A 48 -7.24 30.08 2.07
CA SER A 48 -8.45 29.28 2.19
C SER A 48 -8.31 27.98 1.40
N PHE A 49 -8.63 26.84 2.02
CA PHE A 49 -9.12 25.69 1.25
C PHE A 49 -10.35 26.14 0.46
N ALA A 50 -10.57 25.56 -0.72
CA ALA A 50 -11.82 25.77 -1.43
C ALA A 50 -12.97 25.46 -0.46
N GLU A 51 -13.93 26.38 -0.29
CA GLU A 51 -15.17 26.03 0.40
C GLU A 51 -15.72 24.79 -0.31
N ILE A 52 -15.79 23.67 0.42
CA ILE A 52 -16.29 22.41 -0.10
C ILE A 52 -17.64 22.69 -0.75
N SER A 53 -17.77 22.36 -2.03
CA SER A 53 -18.91 22.81 -2.83
C SER A 53 -20.22 22.41 -2.13
N PRO A 54 -21.11 23.36 -1.80
CA PRO A 54 -22.38 23.09 -1.12
C PRO A 54 -23.39 22.33 -2.00
N LEU A 55 -22.95 21.81 -3.15
CA LEU A 55 -23.78 21.08 -4.12
C LEU A 55 -23.89 19.58 -3.84
N TYR A 56 -22.91 18.95 -3.17
CA TYR A 56 -22.87 17.49 -2.93
C TYR A 56 -23.05 17.10 -1.46
N LYS A 57 -22.84 18.05 -0.54
CA LYS A 57 -23.15 17.86 0.88
C LYS A 57 -24.61 18.18 1.14
N LEU A 58 -25.26 17.37 1.96
CA LEU A 58 -26.41 17.79 2.72
C LEU A 58 -25.98 19.00 3.55
N ASN A 59 -26.81 20.04 3.58
CA ASN A 59 -26.58 21.10 4.55
C ASN A 59 -26.58 20.48 5.97
N ASP A 60 -25.85 21.06 6.93
CA ASP A 60 -25.84 20.67 8.36
C ASP A 60 -27.25 20.86 9.03
N SER A 61 -28.32 20.87 8.22
CA SER A 61 -29.71 21.14 8.55
C SER A 61 -30.47 19.91 9.04
N TYR A 62 -29.92 18.70 8.98
CA TYR A 62 -30.60 17.48 9.41
C TYR A 62 -29.80 16.73 10.47
N ILE A 63 -30.49 16.31 11.52
CA ILE A 63 -29.91 15.53 12.62
C ILE A 63 -30.68 14.20 12.66
N PRO A 64 -30.19 13.13 12.00
CA PRO A 64 -30.83 11.84 12.10
C PRO A 64 -30.65 11.27 13.51
N LEU A 65 -31.68 10.59 13.99
CA LEU A 65 -31.68 9.98 15.33
C LEU A 65 -31.78 8.47 15.24
N LYS A 66 -32.62 7.97 14.33
CA LYS A 66 -32.93 6.55 14.24
C LYS A 66 -33.40 6.14 12.85
N TYR A 67 -32.99 4.95 12.42
CA TYR A 67 -33.50 4.22 11.26
C TYR A 67 -34.15 2.91 11.72
N ASP A 68 -35.44 2.71 11.41
CA ASP A 68 -36.15 1.44 11.55
C ASP A 68 -36.23 0.77 10.18
N LEU A 69 -35.43 -0.28 9.96
CA LEU A 69 -35.28 -1.00 8.69
C LEU A 69 -35.98 -2.36 8.76
N ASP A 70 -37.01 -2.55 7.93
CA ASP A 70 -37.64 -3.85 7.67
C ASP A 70 -37.36 -4.28 6.23
N LEU A 71 -36.54 -5.32 6.07
CA LEU A 71 -35.95 -5.74 4.81
C LEU A 71 -36.38 -7.18 4.47
N LEU A 72 -37.19 -7.35 3.43
CA LEU A 72 -37.49 -8.65 2.84
C LEU A 72 -36.51 -8.95 1.70
N VAL A 73 -35.55 -9.85 1.97
CA VAL A 73 -34.41 -10.14 1.08
C VAL A 73 -34.70 -11.34 0.18
N ILE A 74 -34.71 -11.14 -1.14
CA ILE A 74 -35.08 -12.18 -2.12
C ILE A 74 -33.86 -12.60 -2.94
N LEU A 75 -33.20 -13.71 -2.56
CA LEU A 75 -31.98 -14.23 -3.20
C LEU A 75 -32.21 -15.32 -4.26
N ASP A 76 -33.40 -15.89 -4.35
CA ASP A 76 -33.63 -17.10 -5.15
C ASP A 76 -34.17 -16.81 -6.56
N GLU A 77 -33.84 -17.68 -7.51
CA GLU A 77 -34.28 -17.58 -8.92
C GLU A 77 -35.64 -18.26 -9.16
N GLU A 78 -36.06 -19.16 -8.28
CA GLU A 78 -37.40 -19.73 -8.34
C GLU A 78 -38.42 -18.63 -8.04
N ASN A 79 -39.53 -18.63 -8.79
CA ASN A 79 -40.64 -17.71 -8.54
C ASN A 79 -41.25 -18.02 -7.17
N SER A 80 -40.74 -17.33 -6.15
CA SER A 80 -41.20 -17.44 -4.77
C SER A 80 -42.66 -17.00 -4.62
N GLY A 81 -43.23 -16.33 -5.64
CA GLY A 81 -44.52 -15.66 -5.57
C GLY A 81 -44.51 -14.44 -4.67
N VAL A 82 -43.38 -14.16 -4.02
CA VAL A 82 -43.24 -13.10 -3.01
C VAL A 82 -42.70 -11.82 -3.63
N GLY A 83 -41.86 -11.87 -4.67
CA GLY A 83 -41.34 -10.67 -5.34
C GLY A 83 -40.30 -10.96 -6.43
N THR A 84 -39.65 -9.90 -6.91
CA THR A 84 -38.63 -9.99 -7.95
C THR A 84 -37.34 -10.60 -7.37
N GLN A 85 -36.72 -11.53 -8.09
CA GLN A 85 -35.43 -12.10 -7.71
C GLN A 85 -34.35 -11.02 -7.57
N PHE A 86 -33.39 -11.23 -6.66
CA PHE A 86 -32.27 -10.33 -6.39
C PHE A 86 -32.73 -8.90 -6.08
N THR A 87 -33.74 -8.78 -5.24
CA THR A 87 -34.22 -7.50 -4.73
C THR A 87 -34.49 -7.56 -3.24
N VAL A 88 -34.55 -6.38 -2.62
CA VAL A 88 -35.07 -6.17 -1.28
C VAL A 88 -36.34 -5.35 -1.40
N ARG A 89 -37.43 -5.84 -0.80
CA ARG A 89 -38.58 -4.99 -0.50
C ARG A 89 -38.33 -4.37 0.86
N GLY A 90 -38.13 -3.06 0.88
CA GLY A 90 -37.73 -2.33 2.07
C GLY A 90 -38.80 -1.38 2.56
N GLN A 91 -38.89 -1.27 3.88
CA GLN A 91 -39.54 -0.16 4.56
C GLN A 91 -38.51 0.46 5.51
N VAL A 92 -38.29 1.78 5.38
CA VAL A 92 -37.46 2.53 6.32
C VAL A 92 -38.30 3.58 7.04
N GLY A 93 -38.23 3.59 8.37
CA GLY A 93 -38.68 4.68 9.22
C GLY A 93 -37.50 5.52 9.67
N ILE A 94 -37.43 6.78 9.27
CA ILE A 94 -36.34 7.71 9.60
C ILE A 94 -36.87 8.72 10.61
N THR A 95 -36.35 8.66 11.84
CA THR A 95 -36.62 9.68 12.87
C THR A 95 -35.49 10.71 12.87
N PHE A 96 -35.83 11.98 12.72
CA PHE A 96 -34.84 13.07 12.64
C PHE A 96 -35.38 14.39 13.19
N GLN A 97 -34.46 15.33 13.42
CA GLN A 97 -34.74 16.74 13.68
C GLN A 97 -34.14 17.60 12.57
N VAL A 98 -34.62 18.84 12.46
CA VAL A 98 -34.00 19.87 11.60
C VAL A 98 -33.18 20.82 12.46
N ALA A 99 -31.98 21.21 12.02
CA ALA A 99 -31.15 22.17 12.75
C ALA A 99 -31.67 23.61 12.58
N GLU A 100 -32.27 23.91 11.42
CA GLU A 100 -32.85 25.21 11.08
C GLU A 100 -34.24 25.03 10.45
N PRO A 101 -35.16 26.00 10.57
CA PRO A 101 -36.47 25.91 9.95
C PRO A 101 -36.41 25.67 8.42
N THR A 102 -37.18 24.70 7.92
CA THR A 102 -37.18 24.32 6.49
C THR A 102 -38.55 23.83 6.02
N ASN A 103 -38.86 23.96 4.74
CA ASN A 103 -40.08 23.45 4.11
C ASN A 103 -39.80 22.31 3.11
N MET A 104 -38.63 21.71 3.20
CA MET A 104 -38.24 20.55 2.40
C MET A 104 -37.32 19.64 3.20
N VAL A 105 -37.29 18.37 2.81
CA VAL A 105 -36.36 17.37 3.31
C VAL A 105 -35.58 16.84 2.11
N THR A 106 -34.26 16.91 2.19
CA THR A 106 -33.33 16.35 1.21
C THR A 106 -32.48 15.29 1.89
N LEU A 107 -32.37 14.12 1.26
CA LEU A 107 -31.53 13.00 1.71
C LEU A 107 -30.97 12.25 0.50
N HIS A 108 -30.15 11.23 0.73
CA HIS A 108 -29.58 10.41 -0.33
C HIS A 108 -30.46 9.20 -0.66
N ALA A 109 -30.62 8.91 -1.96
CA ALA A 109 -31.23 7.69 -2.48
C ALA A 109 -30.70 7.43 -3.90
N ASN A 110 -30.20 6.22 -4.14
CA ASN A 110 -29.67 5.82 -5.46
C ASN A 110 -30.24 4.46 -5.87
N VAL A 111 -30.55 4.28 -7.15
CA VAL A 111 -31.08 3.03 -7.75
C VAL A 111 -32.37 2.46 -7.15
N LEU A 112 -33.01 3.16 -6.20
CA LEU A 112 -34.22 2.72 -5.51
C LEU A 112 -35.50 3.01 -6.31
N GLU A 113 -36.44 2.07 -6.30
CA GLU A 113 -37.81 2.28 -6.77
C GLU A 113 -38.70 2.69 -5.58
N ILE A 114 -39.06 3.97 -5.49
CA ILE A 114 -39.84 4.53 -4.38
C ILE A 114 -41.34 4.42 -4.67
N PHE A 115 -42.10 3.79 -3.76
CA PHE A 115 -43.55 3.62 -3.89
C PHE A 115 -44.35 4.60 -3.03
N ARG A 116 -43.88 4.88 -1.83
CA ARG A 116 -44.58 5.74 -0.87
C ARG A 116 -43.60 6.45 0.03
N VAL A 117 -43.85 7.73 0.23
CA VAL A 117 -43.20 8.55 1.26
C VAL A 117 -44.29 9.16 2.14
N THR A 118 -44.16 9.06 3.45
CA THR A 118 -45.00 9.80 4.40
C THR A 118 -44.13 10.49 5.42
N LEU A 119 -44.59 11.63 5.94
CA LEU A 119 -43.89 12.39 6.96
C LEU A 119 -44.90 12.76 8.05
N THR A 120 -44.54 12.53 9.30
CA THR A 120 -45.36 12.85 10.47
C THR A 120 -44.59 13.70 11.45
N ASN A 121 -45.28 14.65 12.09
CA ASN A 121 -44.74 15.32 13.27
C ASN A 121 -45.05 14.43 14.49
N VAL A 122 -43.99 13.92 15.14
CA VAL A 122 -44.11 13.00 16.28
C VAL A 122 -44.59 13.74 17.53
N ASN A 123 -44.31 15.05 17.64
CA ASN A 123 -44.69 15.87 18.79
C ASN A 123 -46.17 16.30 18.77
N ASP A 124 -46.78 16.46 17.58
CA ASP A 124 -48.16 16.94 17.42
C ASP A 124 -49.10 15.81 16.96
N THR A 125 -49.61 15.02 17.90
CA THR A 125 -50.69 14.01 17.72
C THR A 125 -50.56 13.02 16.54
N GLY A 126 -49.40 12.92 15.89
CA GLY A 126 -49.18 12.09 14.69
C GLY A 126 -49.82 12.67 13.42
N GLU A 127 -49.98 13.99 13.30
CA GLU A 127 -50.50 14.61 12.07
C GLU A 127 -49.57 14.32 10.88
N VAL A 128 -50.14 13.77 9.81
CA VAL A 128 -49.44 13.49 8.55
C VAL A 128 -49.27 14.79 7.79
N ILE A 129 -48.02 15.17 7.55
CA ILE A 129 -47.67 16.35 6.76
C ILE A 129 -47.91 16.03 5.29
N THR A 130 -48.61 16.94 4.59
CA THR A 130 -48.84 16.80 3.16
C THR A 130 -47.51 17.02 2.42
N LEU A 131 -47.10 16.04 1.62
CA LEU A 131 -45.85 16.07 0.86
C LEU A 131 -46.11 16.36 -0.62
N GLY A 132 -45.16 17.04 -1.26
CA GLY A 132 -45.04 17.03 -2.72
C GLY A 132 -44.50 15.68 -3.23
N GLU A 133 -44.52 15.49 -4.54
CA GLU A 133 -43.89 14.31 -5.16
C GLU A 133 -42.38 14.28 -4.87
N PRO A 134 -41.80 13.10 -4.55
CA PRO A 134 -40.37 12.97 -4.35
C PRO A 134 -39.62 13.22 -5.66
N ILE A 135 -38.59 14.07 -5.61
CA ILE A 135 -37.76 14.43 -6.76
C ILE A 135 -36.38 13.81 -6.58
N LEU A 136 -35.98 12.94 -7.50
CA LEU A 136 -34.62 12.39 -7.58
C LEU A 136 -33.75 13.28 -8.48
N SER A 137 -32.53 13.60 -8.05
CA SER A 137 -31.66 14.53 -8.76
C SER A 137 -31.21 14.03 -10.14
N GLY A 138 -31.15 12.72 -10.35
CA GLY A 138 -30.77 12.09 -11.62
C GLY A 138 -29.30 12.27 -12.01
N ASP A 139 -28.49 12.76 -11.08
CA ASP A 139 -27.04 12.95 -11.20
C ASP A 139 -26.29 12.26 -10.05
N ASP A 140 -24.97 12.40 -10.05
CA ASP A 140 -24.02 11.81 -9.11
C ASP A 140 -24.16 12.30 -7.65
N ARG A 141 -24.98 13.33 -7.40
CA ARG A 141 -25.35 13.74 -6.02
C ARG A 141 -26.25 12.70 -5.36
N HIS A 142 -27.05 11.97 -6.14
CA HIS A 142 -27.99 10.96 -5.65
C HIS A 142 -28.97 11.48 -4.59
N PHE A 143 -29.48 12.71 -4.76
CA PHE A 143 -30.44 13.29 -3.82
C PHE A 143 -31.88 12.88 -4.12
N MET A 144 -32.65 12.66 -3.05
CA MET A 144 -34.10 12.65 -3.03
C MET A 144 -34.58 13.86 -2.22
N THR A 145 -35.38 14.73 -2.83
CA THR A 145 -35.97 15.89 -2.16
C THR A 145 -37.49 15.80 -2.14
N VAL A 146 -38.08 16.11 -0.99
CA VAL A 146 -39.54 16.16 -0.81
C VAL A 146 -39.93 17.49 -0.15
N THR A 147 -40.89 18.19 -0.73
CA THR A 147 -41.43 19.45 -0.15
C THR A 147 -42.58 19.15 0.81
N THR A 148 -42.72 19.94 1.87
CA THR A 148 -43.70 19.71 2.95
C THR A 148 -45.03 20.44 2.75
N GLY A 149 -45.41 20.71 1.50
CA GLY A 149 -46.70 21.33 1.18
C GLY A 149 -46.92 22.72 1.79
N GLY A 150 -45.86 23.41 2.20
CA GLY A 150 -45.90 24.70 2.89
C GLY A 150 -45.85 24.65 4.41
N VAL A 151 -45.81 23.45 5.02
CA VAL A 151 -45.60 23.28 6.47
C VAL A 151 -44.12 23.46 6.79
N GLU A 152 -43.79 24.44 7.62
CA GLU A 152 -42.41 24.66 8.06
C GLU A 152 -42.03 23.67 9.16
N LEU A 153 -41.02 22.85 8.89
CA LEU A 153 -40.36 21.98 9.86
C LEU A 153 -39.50 22.85 10.79
N ARG A 154 -39.49 22.56 12.09
CA ARG A 154 -38.85 23.41 13.11
C ARG A 154 -37.97 22.59 14.07
N PRO A 155 -36.86 23.15 14.58
CA PRO A 155 -35.89 22.39 15.39
C PRO A 155 -36.42 21.79 16.69
N GLU A 156 -37.48 22.34 17.26
CA GLU A 156 -38.10 21.83 18.49
C GLU A 156 -38.89 20.52 18.31
N ASN A 157 -39.15 20.10 17.06
CA ASN A 157 -39.97 18.94 16.73
C ASN A 157 -39.13 17.77 16.21
N HIS A 158 -39.64 16.57 16.42
CA HIS A 158 -39.16 15.33 15.81
C HIS A 158 -40.09 14.93 14.69
N TYR A 159 -39.48 14.50 13.58
CA TYR A 159 -40.20 14.06 12.41
C TYR A 159 -39.89 12.58 12.16
N GLN A 160 -40.92 11.84 11.73
CA GLN A 160 -40.77 10.47 11.27
C GLN A 160 -41.16 10.38 9.81
N MET A 161 -40.18 10.09 8.95
CA MET A 161 -40.37 9.81 7.54
C MET A 161 -40.45 8.29 7.32
N GLU A 162 -41.54 7.80 6.75
CA GLU A 162 -41.64 6.40 6.31
C GLU A 162 -41.50 6.33 4.79
N VAL A 163 -40.61 5.48 4.31
CA VAL A 163 -40.42 5.22 2.88
C VAL A 163 -40.60 3.73 2.59
N ILE A 164 -41.47 3.40 1.62
CA ILE A 164 -41.65 2.04 1.09
C ILE A 164 -41.04 1.99 -0.29
N TYR A 165 -40.14 1.04 -0.53
CA TYR A 165 -39.32 0.99 -1.74
C TYR A 165 -38.90 -0.43 -2.13
N ILE A 166 -38.35 -0.58 -3.33
CA ILE A 166 -37.58 -1.75 -3.77
C ILE A 166 -36.15 -1.33 -4.03
N ALA A 167 -35.19 -2.06 -3.46
CA ALA A 167 -33.76 -1.92 -3.75
C ALA A 167 -33.27 -3.15 -4.55
N PRO A 168 -32.46 -2.97 -5.60
CA PRO A 168 -31.81 -4.09 -6.28
C PRO A 168 -30.67 -4.68 -5.42
N ILE A 169 -30.47 -5.99 -5.49
CA ILE A 169 -29.23 -6.64 -5.04
C ILE A 169 -28.28 -6.66 -6.23
N SER A 170 -27.15 -5.96 -6.13
CA SER A 170 -26.18 -5.91 -7.22
C SER A 170 -25.61 -7.31 -7.51
N ARG A 171 -25.39 -7.62 -8.78
CA ARG A 171 -24.79 -8.88 -9.25
C ARG A 171 -23.44 -8.69 -9.95
N GLY A 172 -23.04 -7.43 -10.13
CA GLY A 172 -21.84 -7.05 -10.91
C GLY A 172 -20.95 -6.09 -10.14
N ASP A 173 -21.55 -5.12 -9.45
CA ASP A 173 -20.84 -4.18 -8.59
C ASP A 173 -20.81 -4.71 -7.16
N LEU A 174 -19.66 -4.67 -6.49
CA LEU A 174 -19.49 -5.18 -5.11
C LEU A 174 -19.72 -4.09 -4.05
N ASN A 175 -20.67 -3.19 -4.32
CA ASN A 175 -21.05 -2.03 -3.50
C ASN A 175 -22.53 -2.08 -3.12
N GLY A 176 -22.91 -1.37 -2.05
CA GLY A 176 -24.27 -1.36 -1.52
C GLY A 176 -24.63 -2.73 -0.96
N LEU A 177 -25.83 -3.25 -1.26
CA LEU A 177 -26.16 -4.65 -1.04
C LEU A 177 -25.93 -5.44 -2.32
N TYR A 178 -25.07 -6.46 -2.25
CA TYR A 178 -24.68 -7.23 -3.42
C TYR A 178 -24.68 -8.75 -3.17
N LEU A 179 -24.67 -9.49 -4.26
CA LEU A 179 -24.69 -10.95 -4.30
C LEU A 179 -23.27 -11.50 -4.38
N SER A 180 -22.92 -12.33 -3.40
CA SER A 180 -21.75 -13.21 -3.40
C SER A 180 -22.20 -14.68 -3.42
N ASN A 181 -21.26 -15.61 -3.64
CA ASN A 181 -21.51 -17.03 -3.66
C ASN A 181 -20.26 -17.85 -3.29
N TYR A 182 -20.48 -19.09 -2.87
CA TYR A 182 -19.42 -20.10 -2.72
C TYR A 182 -19.94 -21.47 -3.13
N THR A 183 -19.03 -22.44 -3.28
CA THR A 183 -19.38 -23.83 -3.54
C THR A 183 -19.25 -24.65 -2.25
N ASP A 184 -20.31 -25.35 -1.87
CA ASP A 184 -20.29 -26.23 -0.70
C ASP A 184 -19.50 -27.54 -0.95
N SER A 185 -19.39 -28.39 0.07
CA SER A 185 -18.68 -29.67 -0.02
C SER A 185 -19.28 -30.66 -1.01
N ASP A 186 -20.56 -30.49 -1.36
CA ASP A 186 -21.29 -31.35 -2.29
C ASP A 186 -21.25 -30.82 -3.72
N GLY A 187 -20.59 -29.67 -3.95
CA GLY A 187 -20.48 -29.02 -5.25
C GLY A 187 -21.65 -28.10 -5.61
N ASN A 188 -22.55 -27.80 -4.67
CA ASN A 188 -23.67 -26.90 -4.92
C ASN A 188 -23.27 -25.44 -4.72
N LEU A 189 -23.79 -24.57 -5.59
CA LEU A 189 -23.62 -23.13 -5.45
C LEU A 189 -24.52 -22.59 -4.32
N LYS A 190 -23.91 -21.94 -3.33
CA LYS A 190 -24.56 -21.26 -2.22
C LYS A 190 -24.47 -19.76 -2.41
N ARG A 191 -25.54 -19.04 -2.06
CA ARG A 191 -25.65 -17.59 -2.26
C ARG A 191 -25.53 -16.85 -0.94
N ILE A 192 -24.96 -15.66 -1.01
CA ILE A 192 -24.80 -14.75 0.10
C ILE A 192 -25.29 -13.37 -0.34
N ALA A 193 -26.20 -12.75 0.40
CA ALA A 193 -26.38 -11.29 0.34
C ALA A 193 -25.45 -10.68 1.38
N THR A 194 -24.66 -9.68 0.98
CA THR A 194 -23.75 -8.97 1.88
C THR A 194 -23.64 -7.51 1.46
N THR A 195 -23.14 -6.67 2.36
CA THR A 195 -23.07 -5.22 2.18
C THR A 195 -21.65 -4.68 2.09
N GLN A 196 -21.47 -3.62 1.30
CA GLN A 196 -20.30 -2.74 1.30
C GLN A 196 -20.79 -1.30 1.16
N MET A 197 -20.86 -0.56 2.28
CA MET A 197 -21.48 0.78 2.28
C MET A 197 -20.47 1.92 2.16
N GLN A 198 -19.20 1.69 2.50
CA GLN A 198 -18.16 2.71 2.37
C GLN A 198 -17.84 2.97 0.88
N ALA A 199 -17.74 4.23 0.44
CA ALA A 199 -17.91 5.46 1.23
C ALA A 199 -19.37 5.98 1.27
N TYR A 200 -20.15 5.79 0.21
CA TYR A 200 -21.45 6.45 0.03
C TYR A 200 -22.51 5.52 -0.59
N HIS A 201 -22.45 4.22 -0.27
CA HIS A 201 -23.30 3.21 -0.89
C HIS A 201 -24.47 2.74 -0.02
N ALA A 202 -24.62 3.21 1.22
CA ALA A 202 -25.81 2.92 2.03
C ALA A 202 -27.10 3.39 1.33
N ARG A 203 -27.01 4.53 0.62
CA ARG A 203 -28.08 5.07 -0.22
C ARG A 203 -28.58 4.15 -1.35
N GLN A 204 -27.86 3.07 -1.66
CA GLN A 204 -28.27 2.04 -2.63
C GLN A 204 -29.14 0.95 -2.01
N LEU A 205 -29.16 0.82 -0.67
CA LEU A 205 -30.03 -0.12 0.05
C LEU A 205 -31.24 0.56 0.67
N PHE A 206 -31.10 1.77 1.21
CA PHE A 206 -32.20 2.52 1.80
C PHE A 206 -31.98 4.04 1.68
N PRO A 207 -33.06 4.84 1.53
CA PRO A 207 -32.94 6.30 1.59
C PRO A 207 -32.41 6.73 2.96
N CYS A 208 -31.35 7.54 3.00
CA CYS A 208 -30.74 7.98 4.27
C CYS A 208 -29.94 9.28 4.14
N PHE A 209 -29.62 9.89 5.28
CA PHE A 209 -28.66 11.01 5.36
C PHE A 209 -27.24 10.44 5.31
N ASP A 210 -26.83 9.98 4.13
CA ASP A 210 -25.63 9.17 3.90
C ASP A 210 -24.31 9.96 3.91
N GLU A 211 -23.96 10.52 5.08
CA GLU A 211 -22.72 11.24 5.35
C GLU A 211 -22.11 10.77 6.70
N PRO A 212 -20.78 10.63 6.80
CA PRO A 212 -20.14 9.94 7.93
C PRO A 212 -20.38 10.62 9.29
N GLY A 213 -20.47 11.95 9.33
CA GLY A 213 -20.76 12.70 10.56
C GLY A 213 -22.20 12.57 11.07
N LEU A 214 -23.15 12.12 10.24
CA LEU A 214 -24.58 12.09 10.55
C LEU A 214 -25.01 10.74 11.15
N LYS A 215 -24.56 10.50 12.39
CA LYS A 215 -24.79 9.22 13.09
C LYS A 215 -26.24 9.04 13.56
N ALA A 216 -26.69 7.79 13.58
CA ALA A 216 -28.01 7.40 14.10
C ALA A 216 -28.03 5.97 14.65
N VAL A 217 -29.07 5.63 15.40
CA VAL A 217 -29.36 4.25 15.83
C VAL A 217 -30.02 3.48 14.70
N PHE A 218 -29.63 2.21 14.50
CA PHE A 218 -30.26 1.32 13.52
C PHE A 218 -31.00 0.19 14.22
N ASN A 219 -32.27 0.03 13.86
CA ASN A 219 -33.09 -1.12 14.19
C ASN A 219 -33.27 -1.95 12.93
N LEU A 220 -32.84 -3.21 12.95
CA LEU A 220 -32.87 -4.08 11.79
C LEU A 220 -33.80 -5.27 12.01
N THR A 221 -34.70 -5.47 11.06
CA THR A 221 -35.49 -6.68 10.88
C THR A 221 -35.28 -7.19 9.46
N VAL A 222 -34.96 -8.48 9.33
CA VAL A 222 -34.71 -9.14 8.05
C VAL A 222 -35.67 -10.31 7.89
N THR A 223 -36.49 -10.27 6.84
CA THR A 223 -37.27 -11.43 6.39
C THR A 223 -36.49 -12.17 5.32
N HIS A 224 -36.21 -13.46 5.54
CA HIS A 224 -35.36 -14.29 4.68
C HIS A 224 -35.92 -15.72 4.58
N LYS A 225 -35.50 -16.49 3.57
CA LYS A 225 -35.90 -17.91 3.51
C LYS A 225 -35.24 -18.73 4.62
N THR A 226 -35.96 -19.77 5.07
CA THR A 226 -35.54 -20.65 6.17
C THR A 226 -34.26 -21.46 5.88
N ASN A 227 -33.86 -21.60 4.61
CA ASN A 227 -32.62 -22.27 4.22
C ASN A 227 -31.37 -21.38 4.37
N TYR A 228 -31.52 -20.06 4.49
CA TYR A 228 -30.45 -19.15 4.90
C TYR A 228 -30.40 -19.16 6.43
N THR A 229 -29.62 -20.08 7.00
CA THR A 229 -29.57 -20.35 8.44
C THR A 229 -28.78 -19.30 9.23
N THR A 230 -28.02 -18.44 8.54
CA THR A 230 -27.11 -17.48 9.16
C THR A 230 -27.43 -16.08 8.65
N VAL A 231 -28.05 -15.28 9.51
CA VAL A 231 -28.37 -13.87 9.27
C VAL A 231 -27.64 -13.01 10.30
N LEU A 232 -26.76 -12.14 9.83
CA LEU A 232 -25.90 -11.29 10.65
C LEU A 232 -26.24 -9.82 10.42
N GLY A 233 -26.07 -9.02 11.47
CA GLY A 233 -26.18 -7.57 11.45
C GLY A 233 -25.13 -6.95 12.38
N ASN A 234 -25.08 -5.62 12.49
CA ASN A 234 -24.15 -4.93 13.39
C ASN A 234 -24.32 -5.35 14.86
N SER A 235 -25.56 -5.50 15.34
CA SER A 235 -25.86 -5.97 16.70
C SER A 235 -26.14 -7.48 16.75
N ASP A 236 -26.30 -8.03 17.95
CA ASP A 236 -26.77 -9.39 18.18
C ASP A 236 -28.27 -9.58 17.88
N VAL A 237 -28.65 -10.84 17.64
CA VAL A 237 -30.02 -11.24 17.32
C VAL A 237 -30.89 -11.18 18.58
N ALA A 238 -31.98 -10.41 18.52
CA ALA A 238 -32.98 -10.33 19.58
C ALA A 238 -34.00 -11.49 19.51
N GLY A 239 -34.34 -11.96 18.31
CA GLY A 239 -35.27 -13.06 18.12
C GLY A 239 -35.38 -13.52 16.68
N ILE A 240 -35.80 -14.78 16.51
CA ILE A 240 -36.12 -15.39 15.21
C ILE A 240 -37.51 -16.00 15.32
N GLU A 241 -38.40 -15.67 14.39
CA GLU A 241 -39.76 -16.21 14.33
C GLU A 241 -40.13 -16.65 12.90
N GLU A 242 -41.14 -17.51 12.78
CA GLU A 242 -41.69 -17.88 11.48
C GLU A 242 -42.45 -16.70 10.88
N SER A 243 -42.23 -16.43 9.60
CA SER A 243 -42.98 -15.41 8.87
C SER A 243 -44.39 -15.91 8.53
N ASN A 244 -45.30 -14.97 8.29
CA ASN A 244 -46.59 -15.27 7.66
C ASN A 244 -46.43 -15.77 6.20
N LEU A 245 -45.25 -15.65 5.61
CA LEU A 245 -44.89 -16.21 4.32
C LEU A 245 -44.36 -17.65 4.49
N PRO A 246 -45.03 -18.68 3.93
CA PRO A 246 -44.57 -20.06 4.07
C PRO A 246 -43.13 -20.27 3.59
N GLY A 247 -42.28 -20.85 4.43
CA GLY A 247 -40.86 -21.08 4.12
C GLY A 247 -39.92 -19.87 4.34
N TRP A 248 -40.40 -18.84 5.05
CA TRP A 248 -39.64 -17.67 5.42
C TRP A 248 -39.60 -17.48 6.95
N SER A 249 -38.51 -16.90 7.43
CA SER A 249 -38.31 -16.50 8.82
C SER A 249 -38.08 -14.99 8.90
N ILE A 250 -38.36 -14.44 10.07
CA ILE A 250 -38.07 -13.05 10.43
C ILE A 250 -37.00 -13.08 11.53
N THR A 251 -35.84 -12.48 11.25
CA THR A 251 -34.78 -12.27 12.22
C THR A 251 -34.76 -10.80 12.63
N THR A 252 -34.92 -10.53 13.92
CA THR A 252 -34.89 -9.19 14.50
C THR A 252 -33.64 -9.01 15.34
N PHE A 253 -32.96 -7.88 15.17
CA PHE A 253 -31.72 -7.52 15.88
C PHE A 253 -31.98 -6.52 17.01
N ASN A 254 -31.12 -6.52 18.02
CA ASN A 254 -31.11 -5.44 19.00
C ASN A 254 -30.69 -4.10 18.34
N PRO A 255 -31.15 -2.96 18.87
CA PRO A 255 -30.73 -1.64 18.37
C PRO A 255 -29.21 -1.46 18.46
N THR A 256 -28.63 -0.82 17.45
CA THR A 256 -27.21 -0.40 17.52
C THR A 256 -27.01 0.77 18.46
N VAL A 257 -25.76 1.05 18.82
CA VAL A 257 -25.37 2.40 19.27
C VAL A 257 -25.45 3.39 18.10
N PRO A 258 -25.44 4.72 18.34
CA PRO A 258 -25.40 5.69 17.26
C PRO A 258 -24.14 5.51 16.41
N MET A 259 -24.31 5.28 15.11
CA MET A 259 -23.22 5.02 14.17
C MET A 259 -23.50 5.65 12.80
N ALA A 260 -22.46 5.80 11.98
CA ALA A 260 -22.58 6.34 10.62
C ALA A 260 -23.23 5.33 9.67
N THR A 261 -23.91 5.80 8.62
CA THR A 261 -24.57 4.96 7.61
C THR A 261 -23.60 4.03 6.88
N TYR A 262 -22.37 4.49 6.62
CA TYR A 262 -21.34 3.71 5.93
C TYR A 262 -20.86 2.46 6.72
N LEU A 263 -21.19 2.39 8.02
CA LEU A 263 -20.88 1.25 8.90
C LEU A 263 -22.03 0.25 9.02
N PHE A 264 -23.19 0.53 8.42
CA PHE A 264 -24.31 -0.41 8.41
C PHE A 264 -23.91 -1.66 7.62
N ALA A 265 -24.08 -2.83 8.23
CA ALA A 265 -23.82 -4.10 7.58
C ALA A 265 -24.82 -5.18 7.91
N MET A 266 -25.08 -6.04 6.91
CA MET A 266 -25.85 -7.26 7.08
C MET A 266 -25.35 -8.36 6.14
N VAL A 267 -25.52 -9.61 6.58
CA VAL A 267 -25.22 -10.81 5.78
C VAL A 267 -26.40 -11.78 5.88
N VAL A 268 -26.88 -12.28 4.74
CA VAL A 268 -27.89 -13.36 4.67
C VAL A 268 -27.29 -14.54 3.91
N SER A 269 -27.13 -15.67 4.59
CA SER A 269 -26.32 -16.80 4.11
C SER A 269 -26.61 -18.11 4.84
N ASP A 270 -25.82 -19.14 4.57
CA ASP A 270 -25.67 -20.39 5.33
C ASP A 270 -24.23 -20.60 5.82
N LEU A 271 -23.50 -19.51 6.11
CA LEU A 271 -22.14 -19.56 6.67
C LEU A 271 -22.10 -20.21 8.06
N ASP A 272 -20.96 -20.79 8.42
CA ASP A 272 -20.66 -21.33 9.75
C ASP A 272 -19.59 -20.46 10.43
N TYR A 273 -19.26 -20.71 11.70
CA TYR A 273 -18.27 -19.92 12.43
C TYR A 273 -17.35 -20.70 13.37
N SER A 274 -16.18 -20.12 13.60
CA SER A 274 -15.31 -20.41 14.74
C SER A 274 -15.49 -19.32 15.79
N GLN A 275 -15.46 -19.67 17.08
CA GLN A 275 -15.57 -18.71 18.18
C GLN A 275 -14.29 -18.69 19.01
N ALA A 276 -13.91 -17.51 19.49
CA ALA A 276 -12.83 -17.36 20.45
C ALA A 276 -13.13 -18.16 21.74
N PRO A 277 -12.10 -18.61 22.48
CA PRO A 277 -12.30 -19.25 23.78
C PRO A 277 -13.19 -18.42 24.71
N GLU A 278 -14.14 -19.08 25.39
CA GLU A 278 -15.07 -18.42 26.30
C GLU A 278 -14.31 -17.66 27.40
N GLY A 279 -14.72 -16.41 27.65
CA GLY A 279 -14.09 -15.54 28.65
C GLY A 279 -12.78 -14.88 28.23
N LEU A 280 -12.26 -15.13 27.01
CA LEU A 280 -11.07 -14.42 26.50
C LEU A 280 -11.36 -12.93 26.27
N PHE A 281 -12.59 -12.60 25.89
CA PHE A 281 -13.10 -11.23 25.86
C PHE A 281 -14.51 -11.17 26.48
N LYS A 282 -14.95 -9.98 26.87
CA LYS A 282 -16.19 -9.77 27.63
C LYS A 282 -17.48 -10.02 26.84
N VAL A 283 -17.39 -10.04 25.51
CA VAL A 283 -18.48 -10.36 24.58
C VAL A 283 -18.04 -11.47 23.61
N PRO A 284 -18.98 -12.19 22.96
CA PRO A 284 -18.64 -13.17 21.93
C PRO A 284 -17.84 -12.56 20.79
N VAL A 285 -16.75 -13.23 20.40
CA VAL A 285 -15.92 -12.89 19.25
C VAL A 285 -15.89 -14.08 18.30
N ARG A 286 -16.34 -13.90 17.05
CA ARG A 286 -16.54 -14.99 16.09
C ARG A 286 -15.94 -14.67 14.74
N THR A 287 -15.53 -15.72 14.04
CA THR A 287 -15.10 -15.66 12.64
C THR A 287 -16.01 -16.54 11.80
N TYR A 288 -16.82 -15.92 10.94
CA TYR A 288 -17.73 -16.59 10.01
C TYR A 288 -17.04 -16.81 8.66
N ALA A 289 -17.27 -17.98 8.06
CA ALA A 289 -16.77 -18.32 6.73
C ALA A 289 -17.62 -19.46 6.13
N PRO A 290 -17.45 -19.77 4.83
CA PRO A 290 -18.09 -20.94 4.25
C PRO A 290 -17.81 -22.21 5.08
N PRO A 291 -18.80 -23.11 5.28
CA PRO A 291 -18.62 -24.30 6.11
C PRO A 291 -17.38 -25.15 5.76
N PRO A 292 -16.97 -25.33 4.48
CA PRO A 292 -15.72 -26.02 4.16
C PRO A 292 -14.46 -25.37 4.74
N VAL A 293 -14.47 -24.04 4.92
CA VAL A 293 -13.36 -23.28 5.53
C VAL A 293 -13.32 -23.52 7.05
N ILE A 294 -14.48 -23.46 7.71
CA ILE A 294 -14.60 -23.68 9.15
C ILE A 294 -14.27 -25.13 9.52
N ALA A 295 -14.68 -26.09 8.70
CA ALA A 295 -14.32 -27.51 8.88
C ALA A 295 -12.81 -27.76 8.89
N ARG A 296 -12.03 -26.90 8.21
CA ARG A 296 -10.56 -26.90 8.21
C ARG A 296 -9.93 -26.06 9.33
N GLN A 297 -10.72 -25.59 10.29
CA GLN A 297 -10.30 -24.69 11.37
C GLN A 297 -9.83 -23.31 10.91
N GLY A 298 -10.22 -22.87 9.70
CA GLY A 298 -9.73 -21.63 9.09
C GLY A 298 -9.98 -20.35 9.89
N GLY A 299 -11.03 -20.33 10.72
CA GLY A 299 -11.42 -19.17 11.53
C GLY A 299 -10.89 -19.14 12.97
N VAL A 300 -10.24 -20.22 13.44
CA VAL A 300 -9.88 -20.37 14.87
C VAL A 300 -8.85 -19.33 15.30
N TYR A 301 -7.77 -19.18 14.53
CA TYR A 301 -6.71 -18.21 14.83
C TYR A 301 -7.25 -16.78 14.89
N SER A 302 -8.12 -16.44 13.93
CA SER A 302 -8.64 -15.08 13.75
C SER A 302 -9.64 -14.68 14.84
N ALA A 303 -10.49 -15.60 15.28
CA ALA A 303 -11.36 -15.35 16.42
C ALA A 303 -10.55 -15.13 17.71
N GLU A 304 -9.51 -15.94 17.95
CA GLU A 304 -8.66 -15.79 19.14
C GLU A 304 -7.87 -14.46 19.11
N ILE A 305 -7.22 -14.14 17.99
CA ILE A 305 -6.41 -12.92 17.90
C ILE A 305 -7.27 -11.67 17.99
N ALA A 306 -8.47 -11.68 17.39
CA ALA A 306 -9.41 -10.57 17.49
C ALA A 306 -9.82 -10.29 18.94
N ALA A 307 -10.11 -11.34 19.73
CA ALA A 307 -10.45 -11.19 21.15
C ALA A 307 -9.29 -10.59 21.97
N ARG A 308 -8.04 -11.00 21.70
CA ARG A 308 -6.84 -10.43 22.36
C ARG A 308 -6.60 -8.98 21.98
N LEU A 309 -6.81 -8.64 20.71
CA LEU A 309 -6.66 -7.27 20.20
C LEU A 309 -7.70 -6.33 20.82
N LEU A 310 -8.96 -6.76 20.91
CA LEU A 310 -10.02 -6.01 21.60
C LEU A 310 -9.66 -5.76 23.07
N GLN A 311 -9.15 -6.78 23.79
CA GLN A 311 -8.70 -6.61 25.17
C GLN A 311 -7.56 -5.58 25.29
N PHE A 312 -6.61 -5.62 24.37
CA PHE A 312 -5.52 -4.63 24.30
C PHE A 312 -6.07 -3.22 24.07
N PHE A 313 -6.93 -3.03 23.07
CA PHE A 313 -7.48 -1.72 22.73
C PHE A 313 -8.36 -1.14 23.84
N ASP A 314 -9.21 -1.95 24.49
CA ASP A 314 -10.00 -1.53 25.65
C ASP A 314 -9.08 -0.95 26.75
N THR A 315 -7.99 -1.65 27.03
CA THR A 315 -7.02 -1.26 28.06
C THR A 315 -6.23 -0.02 27.63
N TYR A 316 -5.75 0.02 26.40
CA TYR A 316 -4.90 1.09 25.89
C TYR A 316 -5.67 2.42 25.79
N PHE A 317 -6.91 2.38 25.29
CA PHE A 317 -7.76 3.55 25.15
C PHE A 317 -8.64 3.84 26.37
N ALA A 318 -8.58 3.01 27.41
CA ALA A 318 -9.45 3.12 28.59
C ALA A 318 -10.94 3.32 28.20
N THR A 319 -11.36 2.63 27.15
CA THR A 319 -12.66 2.78 26.49
C THR A 319 -13.18 1.39 26.20
N ASP A 320 -14.33 1.04 26.77
CA ASP A 320 -14.93 -0.27 26.57
C ASP A 320 -15.52 -0.42 25.16
N TYR A 321 -15.20 -1.52 24.47
CA TYR A 321 -15.93 -1.92 23.26
C TYR A 321 -17.45 -1.98 23.52
N PRO A 322 -18.29 -1.21 22.79
CA PRO A 322 -19.67 -0.97 23.20
C PRO A 322 -20.70 -1.92 22.58
N MET A 323 -20.34 -2.70 21.55
CA MET A 323 -21.28 -3.61 20.89
C MET A 323 -21.40 -4.94 21.65
N PRO A 324 -22.54 -5.63 21.57
CA PRO A 324 -22.79 -6.87 22.34
C PRO A 324 -22.03 -8.10 21.81
N LYS A 325 -21.36 -7.98 20.66
CA LYS A 325 -20.58 -9.01 19.99
C LYS A 325 -19.58 -8.38 19.01
N MET A 326 -18.59 -9.14 18.59
CA MET A 326 -17.73 -8.81 17.45
C MET A 326 -17.65 -9.99 16.49
N ASP A 327 -18.22 -9.84 15.30
CA ASP A 327 -18.14 -10.85 14.25
C ASP A 327 -17.20 -10.36 13.13
N SER A 328 -16.32 -11.24 12.66
CA SER A 328 -15.52 -11.07 11.46
C SER A 328 -15.98 -12.06 10.41
N VAL A 329 -16.29 -11.63 9.19
CA VAL A 329 -16.86 -12.49 8.14
C VAL A 329 -15.95 -12.52 6.93
N HIS A 330 -15.55 -13.71 6.52
CA HIS A 330 -14.97 -13.90 5.20
C HIS A 330 -16.10 -14.00 4.15
N ILE A 331 -16.12 -13.06 3.22
CA ILE A 331 -17.02 -13.07 2.07
C ILE A 331 -16.23 -13.41 0.79
N PRO A 332 -16.60 -14.45 0.03
CA PRO A 332 -16.06 -14.69 -1.31
C PRO A 332 -16.37 -13.50 -2.22
N HIS A 333 -15.51 -13.18 -3.19
CA HIS A 333 -15.73 -12.03 -4.08
C HIS A 333 -15.97 -10.73 -3.31
N TYR A 334 -14.89 -10.20 -2.75
CA TYR A 334 -14.85 -8.92 -2.05
C TYR A 334 -13.72 -8.10 -2.67
N ASP A 335 -14.07 -6.93 -3.21
CA ASP A 335 -13.13 -6.08 -3.97
C ASP A 335 -12.17 -5.33 -3.05
N SER A 336 -12.63 -4.99 -1.85
CA SER A 336 -11.81 -4.36 -0.80
C SER A 336 -10.98 -5.39 -0.04
N GLY A 337 -10.02 -4.91 0.75
CA GLY A 337 -9.27 -5.78 1.66
C GLY A 337 -10.14 -6.26 2.82
N ALA A 338 -10.58 -5.29 3.62
CA ALA A 338 -11.50 -5.49 4.71
C ALA A 338 -12.33 -4.20 4.92
N MET A 339 -13.34 -4.27 5.79
CA MET A 339 -14.21 -3.15 6.14
C MET A 339 -14.66 -3.26 7.59
N GLU A 340 -14.60 -2.14 8.31
CA GLU A 340 -14.69 -2.06 9.76
C GLU A 340 -16.12 -2.03 10.35
N ASN A 341 -17.13 -2.49 9.59
CA ASN A 341 -18.54 -2.31 9.95
C ASN A 341 -18.78 -2.66 11.42
N TRP A 342 -19.39 -1.76 12.19
CA TRP A 342 -19.32 -1.84 13.65
C TRP A 342 -20.00 -3.11 14.18
N GLY A 343 -19.21 -4.02 14.75
CA GLY A 343 -19.67 -5.33 15.22
C GLY A 343 -19.73 -6.43 14.15
N LEU A 344 -19.50 -6.14 12.88
CA LEU A 344 -19.57 -7.09 11.76
C LEU A 344 -18.51 -6.76 10.67
N ASN A 345 -17.24 -6.91 10.98
CA ASN A 345 -16.17 -6.63 10.02
C ASN A 345 -16.21 -7.64 8.86
N ILE A 346 -16.02 -7.19 7.63
CA ILE A 346 -16.03 -8.03 6.42
C ILE A 346 -14.63 -8.10 5.82
N TYR A 347 -14.20 -9.27 5.38
CA TYR A 347 -12.83 -9.51 4.90
C TYR A 347 -12.78 -10.36 3.63
N ARG A 348 -11.77 -10.08 2.82
CA ARG A 348 -11.24 -11.04 1.84
C ARG A 348 -10.55 -12.21 2.53
N GLU A 349 -10.58 -13.39 1.90
CA GLU A 349 -10.07 -14.65 2.51
C GLU A 349 -8.65 -14.52 3.07
N GLY A 350 -7.71 -14.03 2.27
CA GLY A 350 -6.29 -13.94 2.64
C GLY A 350 -5.98 -12.98 3.79
N TYR A 351 -6.96 -12.19 4.27
CA TYR A 351 -6.81 -11.25 5.37
C TYR A 351 -7.53 -11.69 6.65
N LEU A 352 -8.27 -12.80 6.61
CA LEU A 352 -8.99 -13.33 7.78
C LEU A 352 -8.78 -14.83 8.00
N ILE A 353 -8.56 -15.62 6.96
CA ILE A 353 -8.54 -17.09 7.09
C ILE A 353 -7.09 -17.59 7.23
N TYR A 354 -6.86 -18.39 8.27
CA TYR A 354 -5.59 -19.04 8.54
C TYR A 354 -5.73 -20.56 8.44
N TYR A 355 -5.04 -21.16 7.47
CA TYR A 355 -4.92 -22.60 7.33
C TYR A 355 -3.57 -23.05 7.91
N PRO A 356 -3.54 -23.82 9.03
CA PRO A 356 -2.29 -24.19 9.70
C PRO A 356 -1.25 -24.87 8.81
N ASP A 357 -1.70 -25.63 7.83
CA ASP A 357 -0.91 -26.41 6.88
C ASP A 357 -0.53 -25.63 5.60
N GLU A 358 -1.19 -24.52 5.28
CA GLU A 358 -1.04 -23.84 3.98
C GLU A 358 -0.58 -22.37 4.05
N THR A 359 -0.93 -21.65 5.12
CA THR A 359 -0.68 -20.21 5.21
C THR A 359 0.78 -19.93 5.56
N LEU A 360 1.48 -19.20 4.69
CA LEU A 360 2.86 -18.72 4.94
C LEU A 360 2.92 -17.80 6.17
N GLU A 361 4.07 -17.74 6.85
CA GLU A 361 4.26 -16.86 7.99
C GLU A 361 4.12 -15.37 7.61
N THR A 362 4.55 -15.00 6.40
CA THR A 362 4.31 -13.66 5.83
C THR A 362 2.83 -13.33 5.67
N ALA A 363 2.04 -14.30 5.21
CA ALA A 363 0.59 -14.14 5.07
C ALA A 363 -0.10 -14.10 6.43
N LYS A 364 0.37 -14.88 7.42
CA LYS A 364 -0.10 -14.84 8.80
C LYS A 364 0.18 -13.49 9.47
N ASN A 365 1.35 -12.92 9.23
CA ASN A 365 1.70 -11.57 9.68
C ASN A 365 0.75 -10.52 9.08
N LEU A 366 0.52 -10.57 7.76
CA LEU A 366 -0.37 -9.66 7.07
C LEU A 366 -1.82 -9.76 7.56
N LEU A 367 -2.37 -10.98 7.68
CA LEU A 367 -3.73 -11.18 8.16
C LEU A 367 -3.89 -10.65 9.61
N THR A 368 -2.88 -10.85 10.45
CA THR A 368 -2.89 -10.35 11.84
C THR A 368 -2.88 -8.82 11.88
N SER A 369 -2.11 -8.18 10.98
CA SER A 369 -2.09 -6.74 10.80
C SER A 369 -3.46 -6.19 10.40
N VAL A 370 -4.08 -6.78 9.38
CA VAL A 370 -5.40 -6.34 8.88
C VAL A 370 -6.48 -6.54 9.95
N VAL A 371 -6.52 -7.68 10.63
CA VAL A 371 -7.46 -7.88 11.75
C VAL A 371 -7.25 -6.82 12.84
N SER A 372 -6.00 -6.44 13.14
CA SER A 372 -5.73 -5.37 14.09
C SER A 372 -6.13 -3.98 13.60
N HIS A 373 -6.02 -3.69 12.30
CA HIS A 373 -6.47 -2.44 11.67
C HIS A 373 -7.99 -2.29 11.80
N GLU A 374 -8.75 -3.31 11.39
CA GLU A 374 -10.21 -3.26 11.47
C GLU A 374 -10.74 -3.21 12.92
N LEU A 375 -10.00 -3.77 13.88
CA LEU A 375 -10.37 -3.68 15.30
C LEU A 375 -9.98 -2.35 15.94
N ALA A 376 -8.94 -1.67 15.42
CA ALA A 376 -8.64 -0.31 15.81
C ALA A 376 -9.74 0.67 15.41
N HIS A 377 -10.34 0.43 14.23
CA HIS A 377 -11.45 1.24 13.74
C HIS A 377 -12.69 1.25 14.65
N GLN A 378 -12.86 0.21 15.48
CA GLN A 378 -13.94 0.17 16.47
C GLN A 378 -13.88 1.37 17.45
N ASN A 379 -12.70 1.99 17.60
CA ASN A 379 -12.53 3.30 18.21
C ASN A 379 -12.45 4.41 17.14
N PHE A 380 -11.49 4.34 16.21
CA PHE A 380 -11.19 5.40 15.22
C PHE A 380 -11.85 5.11 13.86
N GLY A 381 -13.03 5.67 13.62
CA GLY A 381 -13.89 5.40 12.48
C GLY A 381 -15.29 5.09 12.93
N ASN A 382 -15.44 4.28 13.98
CA ASN A 382 -16.75 3.85 14.48
C ASN A 382 -17.22 4.69 15.66
N LEU A 383 -16.50 4.65 16.79
CA LEU A 383 -16.87 5.39 18.00
C LEU A 383 -16.76 6.91 17.78
N VAL A 384 -15.63 7.35 17.24
CA VAL A 384 -15.41 8.70 16.71
C VAL A 384 -15.17 8.59 15.21
N THR A 385 -15.87 9.37 14.41
CA THR A 385 -15.81 9.27 12.93
C THR A 385 -15.43 10.63 12.37
N CYS A 386 -14.61 10.70 11.32
CA CYS A 386 -14.43 11.96 10.60
C CYS A 386 -15.79 12.60 10.24
N LYS A 387 -15.92 13.92 10.39
CA LYS A 387 -17.16 14.63 10.07
C LYS A 387 -17.46 14.54 8.56
N TRP A 388 -16.42 14.55 7.74
CA TRP A 388 -16.46 14.36 6.29
C TRP A 388 -15.20 13.65 5.77
N TRP A 389 -15.25 13.18 4.53
CA TRP A 389 -14.21 12.37 3.87
C TRP A 389 -12.92 13.12 3.56
N ASP A 390 -12.91 14.46 3.63
CA ASP A 390 -11.70 15.28 3.54
C ASP A 390 -10.72 15.01 4.68
N GLU A 391 -11.23 14.52 5.82
CA GLU A 391 -10.45 14.11 6.99
C GLU A 391 -10.48 12.60 7.23
N LEU A 392 -10.64 11.79 6.17
CA LEU A 392 -10.62 10.31 6.24
C LEU A 392 -9.40 9.75 7.00
N TRP A 393 -8.27 10.46 7.02
CA TRP A 393 -7.07 10.09 7.78
C TRP A 393 -7.30 9.94 9.29
N LEU A 394 -8.31 10.61 9.86
CA LEU A 394 -8.71 10.46 11.26
C LEU A 394 -9.22 9.05 11.57
N ASN A 395 -9.74 8.37 10.56
CA ASN A 395 -10.12 6.96 10.64
C ASN A 395 -8.89 6.11 10.25
N GLU A 396 -8.43 6.24 9.01
CA GLU A 396 -7.47 5.31 8.40
C GLU A 396 -6.05 5.46 8.90
N GLY A 397 -5.53 6.70 8.94
CA GLY A 397 -4.18 6.96 9.45
C GLY A 397 -4.04 6.61 10.93
N PHE A 398 -5.11 6.71 11.70
CA PHE A 398 -5.13 6.24 13.09
C PHE A 398 -5.11 4.73 13.18
N ALA A 399 -6.05 4.05 12.52
CA ALA A 399 -6.13 2.59 12.50
C ALA A 399 -4.82 1.98 12.01
N THR A 400 -4.20 2.54 10.97
CA THR A 400 -2.89 2.14 10.46
C THR A 400 -1.82 2.19 11.55
N TYR A 401 -1.71 3.28 12.32
CA TYR A 401 -0.65 3.37 13.34
C TYR A 401 -0.93 2.47 14.55
N VAL A 402 -2.15 2.51 15.10
CA VAL A 402 -2.44 1.77 16.34
C VAL A 402 -2.56 0.27 16.11
N SER A 403 -2.77 -0.18 14.87
CA SER A 403 -2.71 -1.62 14.54
C SER A 403 -1.32 -2.19 14.79
N TYR A 404 -0.24 -1.48 14.44
CA TYR A 404 1.12 -1.91 14.78
C TYR A 404 1.33 -2.02 16.29
N LEU A 405 0.72 -1.13 17.10
CA LEU A 405 0.77 -1.24 18.57
C LEU A 405 0.01 -2.47 19.06
N GLY A 406 -1.15 -2.75 18.45
CA GLY A 406 -2.00 -3.90 18.75
C GLY A 406 -1.27 -5.22 18.51
N VAL A 407 -0.76 -5.42 17.28
CA VAL A 407 -0.03 -6.64 16.92
C VAL A 407 1.22 -6.82 17.78
N ASP A 408 2.01 -5.77 17.99
CA ASP A 408 3.21 -5.83 18.84
C ASP A 408 2.89 -6.27 20.28
N ALA A 409 1.72 -5.89 20.81
CA ALA A 409 1.27 -6.30 22.14
C ALA A 409 0.80 -7.76 22.22
N VAL A 410 0.13 -8.28 21.18
CA VAL A 410 -0.49 -9.62 21.20
C VAL A 410 0.33 -10.71 20.51
N ARG A 411 1.30 -10.31 19.68
CA ARG A 411 2.25 -11.14 18.91
C ARG A 411 3.61 -10.43 18.83
N PRO A 412 4.31 -10.23 19.97
CA PRO A 412 5.57 -9.50 20.02
C PRO A 412 6.68 -10.09 19.15
N GLU A 413 6.59 -11.37 18.77
CA GLU A 413 7.49 -12.03 17.83
C GLU A 413 7.51 -11.37 16.43
N TYR A 414 6.43 -10.68 16.04
CA TYR A 414 6.40 -9.94 14.77
C TYR A 414 7.05 -8.57 14.85
N ARG A 415 7.28 -7.99 16.04
CA ARG A 415 7.99 -6.70 16.23
C ARG A 415 7.41 -5.56 15.39
N HIS A 416 6.09 -5.42 15.38
CA HIS A 416 5.37 -4.47 14.50
C HIS A 416 5.72 -3.01 14.74
N LYS A 417 6.09 -2.62 15.97
CA LYS A 417 6.59 -1.26 16.25
C LYS A 417 7.84 -0.89 15.44
N GLU A 418 8.55 -1.88 14.92
CA GLU A 418 9.72 -1.70 14.07
C GLU A 418 9.37 -1.79 12.57
N TRP A 419 8.49 -2.72 12.16
CA TRP A 419 8.04 -2.86 10.76
C TRP A 419 7.48 -1.58 10.15
N ILE A 420 6.81 -0.75 10.97
CA ILE A 420 6.22 0.52 10.53
C ILE A 420 7.23 1.43 9.81
N ILE A 421 8.54 1.30 10.05
CA ILE A 421 9.56 2.06 9.32
C ILE A 421 9.56 1.74 7.82
N ASN A 422 9.50 0.46 7.46
CA ASN A 422 9.54 0.02 6.07
C ASN A 422 8.14 0.12 5.44
N ASP A 423 7.14 -0.38 6.15
CA ASP A 423 5.79 -0.60 5.62
C ASP A 423 4.97 0.70 5.54
N ALA A 424 5.21 1.66 6.44
CA ALA A 424 4.48 2.94 6.44
C ALA A 424 5.37 4.15 6.15
N ILE A 425 6.44 4.37 6.92
CA ILE A 425 7.24 5.60 6.84
C ILE A 425 7.95 5.70 5.48
N GLN A 426 8.81 4.73 5.16
CA GLN A 426 9.58 4.72 3.92
C GLN A 426 8.66 4.56 2.69
N TYR A 427 7.61 3.72 2.80
CA TYR A 427 6.61 3.56 1.74
C TYR A 427 5.92 4.88 1.40
N SER A 428 5.30 5.54 2.39
CA SER A 428 4.55 6.76 2.15
C SER A 428 5.45 7.90 1.67
N MET A 429 6.72 7.99 2.11
CA MET A 429 7.66 8.99 1.59
C MET A 429 7.89 8.85 0.08
N ARG A 430 7.85 7.63 -0.48
CA ARG A 430 7.92 7.41 -1.94
C ARG A 430 6.62 7.82 -2.64
N VAL A 431 5.47 7.60 -2.02
CA VAL A 431 4.15 7.99 -2.55
C VAL A 431 3.96 9.51 -2.53
N ASP A 432 4.42 10.16 -1.45
CA ASP A 432 4.24 11.58 -1.13
C ASP A 432 5.02 12.55 -2.04
N VAL A 433 5.83 12.01 -2.96
CA VAL A 433 6.56 12.76 -3.99
C VAL A 433 6.06 12.45 -5.40
N SER A 434 5.05 11.59 -5.53
CA SER A 434 4.45 11.23 -6.83
C SER A 434 3.47 12.29 -7.32
N ALA A 435 3.08 12.19 -8.60
CA ALA A 435 2.05 13.04 -9.19
C ALA A 435 0.65 12.86 -8.54
N ARG A 436 0.44 11.75 -7.82
CA ARG A 436 -0.79 11.46 -7.07
C ARG A 436 -0.71 11.91 -5.61
N SER A 437 0.37 12.55 -5.18
CA SER A 437 0.50 13.08 -3.81
C SER A 437 -0.47 14.25 -3.58
N HIS A 438 -1.00 14.33 -2.37
CA HIS A 438 -1.91 15.36 -1.89
C HIS A 438 -1.64 15.65 -0.40
N PRO A 439 -2.12 16.77 0.16
CA PRO A 439 -2.15 16.95 1.61
C PRO A 439 -2.99 15.89 2.31
N ILE A 440 -2.71 15.60 3.59
CA ILE A 440 -3.48 14.59 4.36
C ILE A 440 -4.94 15.03 4.48
N VAL A 441 -5.17 16.30 4.81
CA VAL A 441 -6.50 16.93 4.72
C VAL A 441 -6.71 17.36 3.28
N ASN A 442 -7.61 16.68 2.58
CA ASN A 442 -7.79 16.83 1.13
C ASN A 442 -9.03 17.67 0.79
N ASP A 443 -9.38 17.77 -0.49
CA ASP A 443 -10.51 18.57 -1.00
C ASP A 443 -11.67 17.72 -1.54
N ALA A 444 -11.83 16.47 -1.08
CA ALA A 444 -12.86 15.54 -1.56
C ALA A 444 -14.28 16.12 -1.44
N VAL A 445 -15.00 16.16 -2.57
CA VAL A 445 -16.42 16.57 -2.59
C VAL A 445 -17.31 15.56 -3.28
N THR A 446 -16.90 15.08 -4.45
CA THR A 446 -17.67 14.14 -5.28
C THR A 446 -17.36 12.68 -4.92
N PRO A 447 -18.26 11.74 -5.25
CA PRO A 447 -18.02 10.29 -5.15
C PRO A 447 -16.63 9.84 -5.66
N ASP A 448 -16.28 10.21 -6.90
CA ASP A 448 -15.02 9.82 -7.54
C ASP A 448 -13.80 10.43 -6.83
N GLU A 449 -13.90 11.66 -6.33
CA GLU A 449 -12.83 12.30 -5.56
C GLU A 449 -12.62 11.58 -4.22
N VAL A 450 -13.71 11.26 -3.50
CA VAL A 450 -13.65 10.50 -2.24
C VAL A 450 -12.92 9.18 -2.46
N ASP A 451 -13.30 8.42 -3.48
CA ASP A 451 -12.65 7.14 -3.81
C ASP A 451 -11.18 7.32 -4.18
N SER A 452 -10.82 8.44 -4.83
CA SER A 452 -9.44 8.74 -5.22
C SER A 452 -8.50 9.03 -4.05
N TYR A 453 -9.03 9.31 -2.85
CA TYR A 453 -8.26 9.63 -1.65
C TYR A 453 -7.99 8.44 -0.72
N PHE A 454 -8.44 7.23 -1.07
CA PHE A 454 -8.00 5.99 -0.43
C PHE A 454 -6.59 5.60 -0.91
N THR A 455 -5.60 6.43 -0.56
CA THR A 455 -4.21 6.32 -1.01
C THR A 455 -3.26 6.12 0.16
N GLY A 456 -2.00 5.79 -0.14
CA GLY A 456 -0.97 5.67 0.89
C GLY A 456 -0.58 6.96 1.61
N ILE A 457 -1.17 8.10 1.22
CA ILE A 457 -1.12 9.33 2.00
C ILE A 457 -2.09 9.26 3.18
N THR A 458 -3.34 8.86 2.92
CA THR A 458 -4.38 8.78 3.95
C THR A 458 -4.06 7.70 5.00
N TYR A 459 -3.57 6.55 4.56
CA TYR A 459 -3.18 5.42 5.41
C TYR A 459 -1.76 5.61 5.99
N GLU A 460 -0.72 5.37 5.20
CA GLU A 460 0.64 5.25 5.71
C GLU A 460 1.29 6.60 6.09
N LYS A 461 1.04 7.70 5.36
CA LYS A 461 1.52 9.03 5.81
C LYS A 461 0.74 9.48 7.06
N GLY A 462 -0.58 9.30 7.09
CA GLY A 462 -1.40 9.52 8.29
C GLY A 462 -0.88 8.76 9.51
N GLY A 463 -0.61 7.45 9.36
CA GLY A 463 -0.01 6.62 10.41
C GLY A 463 1.40 7.05 10.81
N SER A 464 2.22 7.49 9.84
CA SER A 464 3.56 8.00 10.11
C SER A 464 3.55 9.31 10.90
N VAL A 465 2.62 10.22 10.60
CA VAL A 465 2.42 11.46 11.35
C VAL A 465 1.89 11.18 12.75
N ASN A 466 0.99 10.20 12.91
CA ASN A 466 0.54 9.74 14.23
C ASN A 466 1.70 9.17 15.07
N ARG A 467 2.56 8.33 14.48
CA ARG A 467 3.78 7.84 15.15
C ARG A 467 4.70 9.00 15.54
N MET A 468 4.96 9.94 14.63
CA MET A 468 5.79 11.12 14.95
C MET A 468 5.20 11.94 16.11
N THR A 469 3.88 12.10 16.13
CA THR A 469 3.13 12.76 17.22
C THR A 469 3.31 12.05 18.55
N GLU A 470 3.18 10.73 18.56
CA GLU A 470 3.49 9.91 19.73
C GLU A 470 4.93 10.10 20.19
N LYS A 471 5.92 10.15 19.28
CA LYS A 471 7.32 10.32 19.66
C LYS A 471 7.62 11.67 20.29
N PHE A 472 7.15 12.78 19.71
CA PHE A 472 7.44 14.09 20.30
C PHE A 472 6.63 14.39 21.57
N LEU A 473 5.44 13.78 21.75
CA LEU A 473 4.68 13.88 23.00
C LEU A 473 5.09 12.84 24.05
N SER A 474 5.74 11.76 23.64
CA SER A 474 5.85 10.44 24.31
C SER A 474 4.56 9.63 24.37
N GLU A 475 4.69 8.30 24.35
CA GLU A 475 3.57 7.35 24.43
C GLU A 475 2.58 7.65 25.59
N PRO A 476 3.02 7.89 26.86
CA PRO A 476 2.07 8.14 27.94
C PRO A 476 1.21 9.39 27.72
N THR A 477 1.81 10.49 27.26
CA THR A 477 1.10 11.75 26.99
C THR A 477 0.15 11.59 25.80
N TYR A 478 0.62 10.97 24.72
CA TYR A 478 -0.18 10.72 23.52
C TYR A 478 -1.40 9.86 23.84
N ARG A 479 -1.19 8.73 24.54
CA ARG A 479 -2.28 7.86 25.00
C ARG A 479 -3.26 8.60 25.90
N LYS A 480 -2.79 9.43 26.84
CA LYS A 480 -3.65 10.28 27.68
C LYS A 480 -4.51 11.23 26.86
N GLY A 481 -3.93 11.88 25.84
CA GLY A 481 -4.67 12.73 24.91
C GLY A 481 -5.74 11.98 24.12
N LEU A 482 -5.43 10.77 23.62
CA LEU A 482 -6.42 9.92 22.95
C LEU A 482 -7.55 9.47 23.88
N GLN A 483 -7.24 9.17 25.15
CA GLN A 483 -8.25 8.85 26.16
C GLN A 483 -9.20 10.03 26.41
N TYR A 484 -8.69 11.27 26.42
CA TYR A 484 -9.55 12.45 26.51
C TYR A 484 -10.38 12.64 25.24
N TYR A 485 -9.79 12.47 24.07
CA TYR A 485 -10.47 12.57 22.79
C TYR A 485 -11.65 11.58 22.69
N LEU A 486 -11.41 10.29 22.91
CA LEU A 486 -12.44 9.25 22.82
C LEU A 486 -13.53 9.43 23.89
N ARG A 487 -13.15 9.68 25.15
CA ARG A 487 -14.12 9.84 26.25
C ARG A 487 -15.07 11.02 26.02
N ASN A 488 -14.58 12.13 25.47
CA ASN A 488 -15.40 13.34 25.32
C ASN A 488 -16.15 13.43 23.99
N LEU A 489 -15.74 12.68 22.96
CA LEU A 489 -16.32 12.78 21.61
C LEU A 489 -17.00 11.48 21.12
N SER A 490 -17.10 10.46 21.97
CA SER A 490 -17.80 9.21 21.67
C SER A 490 -19.16 9.46 21.00
N TYR A 491 -19.43 8.72 19.92
CA TYR A 491 -20.66 8.79 19.13
C TYR A 491 -20.87 10.10 18.35
N THR A 492 -19.80 10.84 18.04
CA THR A 492 -19.88 12.07 17.24
C THR A 492 -19.04 12.01 15.97
N GLY A 493 -19.33 12.93 15.04
CA GLY A 493 -18.46 13.29 13.91
C GLY A 493 -17.45 14.35 14.35
N VAL A 494 -16.18 14.19 13.98
CA VAL A 494 -15.04 14.98 14.50
C VAL A 494 -14.17 15.54 13.39
N THR A 495 -13.38 16.55 13.73
CA THR A 495 -12.36 17.14 12.86
C THR A 495 -10.94 16.99 13.40
N GLY A 496 -9.93 17.30 12.58
CA GLY A 496 -8.53 17.32 13.01
C GLY A 496 -8.29 18.26 14.18
N ASP A 497 -8.96 19.40 14.22
CA ASP A 497 -8.86 20.37 15.32
C ASP A 497 -9.37 19.81 16.66
N ASP A 498 -10.38 18.94 16.63
CA ASP A 498 -10.89 18.27 17.84
C ASP A 498 -9.84 17.34 18.45
N LEU A 499 -9.17 16.56 17.60
CA LEU A 499 -8.05 15.71 18.01
C LEU A 499 -6.90 16.56 18.57
N PHE A 500 -6.50 17.59 17.83
CA PHE A 500 -5.37 18.45 18.21
C PHE A 500 -5.63 19.13 19.55
N HIS A 501 -6.87 19.52 19.83
CA HIS A 501 -7.26 20.08 21.12
C HIS A 501 -6.92 19.13 22.28
N TYR A 502 -7.38 17.89 22.25
CA TYR A 502 -7.19 16.95 23.37
C TYR A 502 -5.73 16.46 23.49
N LEU A 503 -5.01 16.31 22.37
CA LEU A 503 -3.58 16.08 22.41
C LEU A 503 -2.83 17.26 23.05
N ASN A 504 -3.25 18.50 22.74
CA ASN A 504 -2.65 19.70 23.31
C ASN A 504 -2.92 19.84 24.81
N VAL A 505 -4.11 19.47 25.29
CA VAL A 505 -4.42 19.41 26.73
C VAL A 505 -3.45 18.48 27.45
N ALA A 506 -3.30 17.25 26.96
CA ALA A 506 -2.38 16.28 27.55
C ALA A 506 -0.91 16.75 27.49
N ALA A 507 -0.50 17.34 26.36
CA ALA A 507 0.84 17.87 26.14
C ALA A 507 1.19 19.03 27.09
N ALA A 508 0.22 19.90 27.39
CA ALA A 508 0.39 21.02 28.31
C ALA A 508 0.56 20.54 29.76
N GLU A 509 -0.22 19.55 30.19
CA GLU A 509 -0.10 18.94 31.52
C GLU A 509 1.27 18.29 31.75
N ASP A 510 1.83 17.65 30.72
CA ASP A 510 3.11 16.93 30.80
C ASP A 510 4.30 17.75 30.28
N ASN A 511 4.09 19.03 29.95
CA ASN A 511 5.08 19.98 29.45
C ASN A 511 5.93 19.45 28.28
N ARG A 512 5.25 18.99 27.21
CA ARG A 512 5.88 18.29 26.08
C ARG A 512 6.19 19.12 24.84
N LEU A 513 5.68 20.35 24.78
CA LEU A 513 5.88 21.24 23.63
C LEU A 513 6.73 22.47 24.02
N PRO A 514 7.38 23.12 23.04
CA PRO A 514 8.01 24.42 23.26
C PRO A 514 7.00 25.44 23.81
N VAL A 515 7.50 26.40 24.59
CA VAL A 515 6.65 27.44 25.20
C VAL A 515 5.90 28.22 24.11
N GLY A 516 4.57 28.25 24.22
CA GLY A 516 3.70 28.99 23.30
C GLY A 516 3.41 28.29 21.98
N VAL A 517 3.81 27.02 21.83
CA VAL A 517 3.51 26.18 20.67
C VAL A 517 2.44 25.16 21.03
N THR A 518 1.45 25.00 20.17
CA THR A 518 0.38 24.01 20.32
C THR A 518 0.59 22.80 19.40
N VAL A 519 -0.10 21.70 19.68
CA VAL A 519 -0.13 20.54 18.77
C VAL A 519 -0.59 20.96 17.37
N LYS A 520 -1.57 21.86 17.30
CA LYS A 520 -2.09 22.39 16.03
C LYS A 520 -1.01 23.14 15.23
N ASP A 521 -0.25 24.02 15.88
CA ASP A 521 0.84 24.76 15.20
C ASP A 521 1.84 23.82 14.53
N VAL A 522 2.10 22.66 15.14
CA VAL A 522 2.97 21.64 14.56
C VAL A 522 2.25 20.87 13.45
N LEU A 523 1.11 20.25 13.76
CA LEU A 523 0.45 19.30 12.86
C LEU A 523 -0.19 19.94 11.64
N ASP A 524 -0.61 21.21 11.68
CA ASP A 524 -1.08 21.92 10.49
C ASP A 524 0.00 21.91 9.38
N THR A 525 1.29 22.01 9.74
CA THR A 525 2.36 21.93 8.75
C THR A 525 2.55 20.54 8.16
N TRP A 526 2.04 19.49 8.79
CA TRP A 526 2.14 18.10 8.32
C TRP A 526 0.89 17.63 7.59
N THR A 527 -0.28 18.17 7.95
CA THR A 527 -1.57 17.71 7.42
C THR A 527 -2.07 18.54 6.24
N LEU A 528 -1.78 19.84 6.21
CA LEU A 528 -2.35 20.78 5.23
C LEU A 528 -1.49 20.98 3.97
N GLN A 529 -0.34 20.31 3.87
CA GLN A 529 0.52 20.36 2.69
C GLN A 529 1.02 18.99 2.25
N LYS A 530 1.16 18.80 0.93
CA LYS A 530 1.78 17.61 0.32
C LYS A 530 3.29 17.62 0.51
N SER A 531 3.95 16.48 0.30
CA SER A 531 5.41 16.28 0.50
C SER A 531 5.85 16.34 1.98
N HIS A 532 7.17 16.30 2.17
CA HIS A 532 7.87 16.26 3.45
C HIS A 532 9.24 16.98 3.34
N PRO A 533 9.89 17.31 4.47
CA PRO A 533 11.18 17.98 4.44
C PRO A 533 12.35 17.02 4.19
N LEU A 534 13.36 17.57 3.52
CA LEU A 534 14.75 17.12 3.58
C LEU A 534 15.49 17.97 4.60
N VAL A 535 16.06 17.33 5.63
CA VAL A 535 16.89 18.00 6.62
C VAL A 535 18.37 17.74 6.30
N ARG A 536 19.11 18.82 6.05
CA ARG A 536 20.56 18.78 5.81
C ARG A 536 21.33 19.04 7.08
N VAL A 537 22.41 18.29 7.27
CA VAL A 537 23.34 18.41 8.41
C VAL A 537 24.75 18.67 7.87
N SER A 538 25.37 19.78 8.24
CA SER A 538 26.67 20.18 7.69
C SER A 538 27.60 20.77 8.75
N ALA A 539 28.88 20.44 8.69
CA ALA A 539 29.92 21.00 9.54
C ALA A 539 30.13 22.50 9.24
N GLY A 540 30.09 23.31 10.29
CA GLY A 540 30.25 24.77 10.25
C GLY A 540 31.60 25.27 10.79
N GLY A 541 32.56 24.37 10.99
CA GLY A 541 33.83 24.61 11.69
C GLY A 541 34.18 23.40 12.56
N SER A 542 35.16 23.50 13.47
CA SER A 542 35.59 22.35 14.28
C SER A 542 34.60 21.92 15.37
N ASN A 543 33.71 22.81 15.81
CA ASN A 543 32.81 22.60 16.95
C ASN A 543 31.37 23.06 16.68
N LEU A 544 30.96 23.12 15.41
CA LEU A 544 29.66 23.68 15.03
C LEU A 544 29.06 22.85 13.89
N VAL A 545 27.77 22.55 13.99
CA VAL A 545 26.99 21.85 12.97
C VAL A 545 25.76 22.70 12.62
N TYR A 546 25.51 22.89 11.34
CA TYR A 546 24.29 23.50 10.81
C TYR A 546 23.26 22.42 10.47
N ILE A 547 22.02 22.65 10.88
CA ILE A 547 20.86 21.80 10.57
C ILE A 547 19.85 22.69 9.85
N SER A 548 19.54 22.37 8.59
CA SER A 548 18.61 23.15 7.77
C SER A 548 17.53 22.28 7.15
N GLN A 549 16.35 22.84 6.91
CA GLN A 549 15.28 22.16 6.17
C GLN A 549 15.08 22.80 4.79
N GLU A 550 14.82 21.93 3.81
CA GLU A 550 14.25 22.27 2.51
C GLU A 550 13.14 21.28 2.19
N ARG A 551 12.24 21.64 1.28
CA ARG A 551 11.22 20.72 0.77
C ARG A 551 11.89 19.63 -0.08
N TYR A 552 11.54 18.35 0.15
CA TYR A 552 12.22 17.22 -0.52
C TYR A 552 11.92 17.17 -2.03
N ALA A 553 10.66 17.36 -2.41
CA ALA A 553 10.18 17.47 -3.79
C ALA A 553 9.26 18.69 -3.96
N ASP A 554 9.27 19.31 -5.15
CA ASP A 554 8.59 20.60 -5.45
C ASP A 554 9.28 21.83 -4.83
N PRO A 555 10.55 22.13 -5.20
CA PRO A 555 11.36 23.16 -4.57
C PRO A 555 10.86 24.60 -4.82
N ASP A 556 9.88 24.79 -5.72
CA ASP A 556 9.31 26.11 -6.01
C ASP A 556 8.33 26.58 -4.90
N ASN A 557 7.85 25.67 -4.06
CA ASN A 557 7.08 26.01 -2.86
C ASN A 557 8.02 26.29 -1.67
N VAL A 558 7.82 27.45 -1.02
CA VAL A 558 8.62 27.94 0.11
C VAL A 558 8.08 27.56 1.50
N ASP A 559 6.95 26.86 1.57
CA ASP A 559 6.35 26.41 2.83
C ASP A 559 7.26 25.40 3.55
N LEU A 560 7.44 25.60 4.87
CA LEU A 560 8.30 24.80 5.73
C LEU A 560 7.48 24.06 6.81
N TRP A 561 8.14 23.14 7.52
CA TRP A 561 7.53 22.32 8.56
C TRP A 561 8.02 22.72 9.95
N TRP A 562 7.17 22.46 10.95
CA TRP A 562 7.62 22.32 12.33
C TRP A 562 8.23 20.93 12.52
N VAL A 563 9.56 20.85 12.42
CA VAL A 563 10.28 19.56 12.46
C VAL A 563 10.77 19.26 13.89
N PRO A 564 10.25 18.20 14.55
CA PRO A 564 10.81 17.69 15.79
C PRO A 564 12.12 16.94 15.50
N VAL A 565 13.26 17.49 15.92
CA VAL A 565 14.59 16.93 15.64
C VAL A 565 15.17 16.24 16.88
N THR A 566 15.29 14.92 16.81
CA THR A 566 16.07 14.10 17.75
C THR A 566 17.54 14.10 17.34
N VAL A 567 18.46 14.06 18.32
CA VAL A 567 19.91 14.17 18.08
C VAL A 567 20.68 13.18 18.96
N VAL A 568 21.54 12.39 18.31
CA VAL A 568 22.54 11.53 18.94
C VAL A 568 23.92 11.73 18.34
N THR A 569 24.94 11.36 19.11
CA THR A 569 26.34 11.61 18.78
C THR A 569 27.18 10.39 19.12
N GLN A 570 28.41 10.35 18.62
CA GLN A 570 29.37 9.29 18.97
C GLN A 570 29.56 9.09 20.49
N ASP A 571 29.52 10.17 21.28
CA ASP A 571 29.69 10.09 22.73
C ASP A 571 28.39 9.72 23.48
N ALA A 572 27.23 9.90 22.83
CA ALA A 572 25.91 9.60 23.35
C ALA A 572 25.03 9.02 22.22
N PRO A 573 25.25 7.74 21.85
CA PRO A 573 24.66 7.15 20.64
C PRO A 573 23.21 6.67 20.80
N THR A 574 22.63 6.87 21.98
CA THR A 574 21.27 6.43 22.31
C THR A 574 20.37 7.62 22.61
N LEU A 575 19.13 7.56 22.12
CA LEU A 575 18.14 8.59 22.39
C LEU A 575 17.63 8.47 23.81
N GLU A 576 17.69 9.56 24.57
CA GLU A 576 17.06 9.64 25.87
C GLU A 576 15.58 10.02 25.69
N ASN A 577 14.67 9.13 26.11
CA ASN A 577 13.22 9.37 26.22
C ASN A 577 12.45 9.76 24.95
N TRP A 578 13.05 9.61 23.76
CA TRP A 578 12.42 9.91 22.46
C TRP A 578 12.04 11.38 22.21
N VAL A 579 12.39 12.27 23.14
CA VAL A 579 11.99 13.70 23.08
C VAL A 579 12.92 14.47 22.14
N PRO A 580 12.37 15.33 21.26
CA PRO A 580 13.17 16.22 20.42
C PRO A 580 14.04 17.15 21.26
N LYS A 581 15.34 17.22 20.93
CA LYS A 581 16.28 18.18 21.54
C LYS A 581 16.27 19.53 20.83
N LEU A 582 15.78 19.55 19.59
CA LEU A 582 15.73 20.71 18.71
C LEU A 582 14.40 20.71 17.97
N TRP A 583 13.91 21.91 17.66
CA TRP A 583 12.78 22.12 16.76
C TRP A 583 13.24 23.04 15.63
N LEU A 584 12.98 22.68 14.37
CA LEU A 584 13.01 23.64 13.28
C LEU A 584 11.59 24.20 13.15
N GLU A 585 11.40 25.48 13.44
CA GLU A 585 10.09 26.12 13.34
C GLU A 585 9.65 26.24 11.88
N GLY A 586 8.34 26.29 11.62
CA GLY A 586 7.77 26.39 10.26
C GLY A 586 8.10 27.68 9.48
N ASN A 587 8.96 28.55 10.01
CA ASN A 587 9.51 29.73 9.34
C ASN A 587 11.04 29.85 9.51
N VAL A 588 11.69 28.85 10.10
CA VAL A 588 13.13 28.82 10.33
C VAL A 588 13.74 27.73 9.45
N SER A 589 14.54 28.16 8.48
CA SER A 589 15.19 27.27 7.52
C SER A 589 16.48 26.65 8.04
N ILE A 590 17.13 27.24 9.07
CA ILE A 590 18.43 26.79 9.56
C ILE A 590 18.64 27.10 11.04
N LYS A 591 19.25 26.15 11.76
CA LYS A 591 19.77 26.30 13.13
C LYS A 591 21.20 25.77 13.21
N SER A 592 21.92 26.16 14.25
CA SER A 592 23.25 25.62 14.56
C SER A 592 23.27 24.98 15.93
N VAL A 593 24.05 23.90 16.07
CA VAL A 593 24.27 23.15 17.31
C VAL A 593 25.77 23.01 17.54
N GLU A 594 26.22 23.15 18.79
CA GLU A 594 27.62 22.90 19.16
C GLU A 594 27.89 21.39 19.16
N HIS A 595 28.87 20.96 18.38
CA HIS A 595 29.28 19.55 18.26
C HIS A 595 30.68 19.45 17.70
N ASP A 596 31.53 18.60 18.27
CA ASP A 596 32.88 18.30 17.78
C ASP A 596 32.78 17.58 16.43
N THR A 597 33.13 18.28 15.34
CA THR A 597 32.98 17.76 13.97
C THR A 597 34.03 16.71 13.60
N THR A 598 34.90 16.31 14.53
CA THR A 598 35.74 15.12 14.38
C THR A 598 35.01 13.83 14.77
N LYS A 599 33.81 13.96 15.35
CA LYS A 599 32.93 12.85 15.73
C LYS A 599 31.64 12.90 14.94
N TRP A 600 31.03 11.74 14.67
CA TRP A 600 29.74 11.72 13.98
C TRP A 600 28.62 12.28 14.86
N ILE A 601 27.63 12.87 14.18
CA ILE A 601 26.34 13.30 14.72
C ILE A 601 25.25 12.75 13.80
N MET A 602 24.20 12.19 14.38
CA MET A 602 23.02 11.73 13.64
C MET A 602 21.77 12.40 14.20
N ILE A 603 20.87 12.77 13.31
CA ILE A 603 19.56 13.29 13.67
C ILE A 603 18.47 12.31 13.23
N ASN A 604 17.26 12.51 13.75
CA ASN A 604 16.11 11.65 13.45
C ASN A 604 16.30 10.19 13.87
N GLN A 605 16.91 9.91 15.03
CA GLN A 605 17.14 8.53 15.45
C GLN A 605 15.83 7.72 15.38
N ASP A 606 15.92 6.56 14.73
CA ASP A 606 14.85 5.60 14.43
C ASP A 606 13.66 6.16 13.66
N ALA A 607 13.93 7.11 12.77
CA ALA A 607 12.93 7.79 11.95
C ALA A 607 11.76 8.30 12.82
N THR A 608 12.07 8.89 13.97
CA THR A 608 11.08 9.42 14.92
C THR A 608 10.22 10.53 14.32
N GLY A 609 10.76 11.28 13.36
CA GLY A 609 10.04 12.24 12.53
C GLY A 609 9.91 11.82 11.06
N TYR A 610 8.88 12.33 10.41
CA TYR A 610 8.56 12.06 9.00
C TYR A 610 9.40 12.93 8.04
N TYR A 611 10.71 12.74 8.03
CA TYR A 611 11.61 13.49 7.15
C TYR A 611 12.89 12.73 6.82
N ARG A 612 13.47 13.05 5.68
CA ARG A 612 14.74 12.46 5.21
C ARG A 612 15.93 13.30 5.66
N VAL A 613 17.07 12.67 5.85
CA VAL A 613 18.29 13.33 6.34
C VAL A 613 19.42 13.20 5.32
N LEU A 614 20.13 14.29 5.07
CA LEU A 614 21.35 14.32 4.26
C LEU A 614 22.49 14.98 5.04
N TYR A 615 23.53 14.21 5.31
CA TYR A 615 24.76 14.71 5.94
C TYR A 615 25.75 15.16 4.87
N ASP A 616 26.62 16.11 5.21
CA ASP A 616 27.76 16.44 4.34
C ASP A 616 28.76 15.27 4.23
N GLU A 617 29.73 15.39 3.34
CA GLU A 617 30.69 14.32 3.05
C GLU A 617 31.52 13.93 4.28
N ALA A 618 31.94 14.90 5.09
CA ALA A 618 32.77 14.65 6.28
C ALA A 618 31.99 13.87 7.35
N LEU A 619 30.77 14.31 7.67
CA LEU A 619 29.91 13.64 8.64
C LEU A 619 29.44 12.27 8.13
N THR A 620 29.12 12.16 6.83
CA THR A 620 28.81 10.87 6.20
C THR A 620 29.97 9.90 6.34
N GLY A 621 31.22 10.35 6.11
CA GLY A 621 32.42 9.54 6.29
C GLY A 621 32.56 8.98 7.70
N LEU A 622 32.35 9.82 8.72
CA LEU A 622 32.41 9.40 10.13
C LEU A 622 31.31 8.38 10.50
N ILE A 623 30.11 8.53 9.92
CA ILE A 623 29.02 7.56 10.10
C ILE A 623 29.38 6.22 9.42
N THR A 624 29.91 6.26 8.20
CA THR A 624 30.36 5.07 7.48
C THR A 624 31.47 4.34 8.24
N ASP A 625 32.44 5.08 8.79
CA ASP A 625 33.51 4.50 9.61
C ASP A 625 32.95 3.82 10.86
N GLN A 626 31.96 4.43 11.53
CA GLN A 626 31.28 3.81 12.67
C GLN A 626 30.56 2.52 12.28
N LEU A 627 29.83 2.49 11.15
CA LEU A 627 29.14 1.30 10.67
C LEU A 627 30.10 0.15 10.37
N ASN A 628 31.21 0.45 9.72
CA ASN A 628 32.23 -0.54 9.38
C ASN A 628 32.99 -1.05 10.62
N GLN A 629 33.20 -0.20 11.62
CA GLN A 629 33.87 -0.56 12.87
C GLN A 629 32.97 -1.36 13.82
N ASP A 630 31.76 -0.85 14.08
CA ASP A 630 30.76 -1.45 14.94
C ASP A 630 29.37 -0.86 14.63
N ALA A 631 28.62 -1.56 13.77
CA ALA A 631 27.27 -1.17 13.38
C ALA A 631 26.25 -1.21 14.52
N SER A 632 26.54 -1.91 15.63
CA SER A 632 25.60 -2.05 16.75
C SER A 632 25.40 -0.75 17.54
N VAL A 633 26.34 0.20 17.41
CA VAL A 633 26.28 1.53 18.04
C VAL A 633 25.14 2.39 17.49
N ILE A 634 24.82 2.25 16.19
CA ILE A 634 23.69 2.92 15.55
C ILE A 634 22.53 1.93 15.52
N THR A 635 21.35 2.31 16.00
CA THR A 635 20.19 1.41 16.09
C THR A 635 19.72 0.90 14.71
N PRO A 636 19.14 -0.31 14.61
CA PRO A 636 18.73 -0.88 13.32
C PRO A 636 17.74 -0.02 12.52
N LEU A 637 16.80 0.67 13.18
CA LEU A 637 15.85 1.56 12.50
C LEU A 637 16.57 2.78 11.92
N SER A 638 17.56 3.35 12.62
CA SER A 638 18.41 4.42 12.09
C SER A 638 19.27 3.95 10.91
N ARG A 639 19.81 2.74 10.95
CA ARG A 639 20.55 2.15 9.82
C ARG A 639 19.63 1.94 8.61
N SER A 640 18.42 1.43 8.84
CA SER A 640 17.38 1.27 7.81
C SER A 640 17.00 2.61 7.17
N GLN A 641 16.77 3.65 7.99
CA GLN A 641 16.50 5.00 7.52
C GLN A 641 17.67 5.55 6.69
N LEU A 642 18.91 5.45 7.20
CA LEU A 642 20.09 6.00 6.53
C LEU A 642 20.25 5.41 5.12
N LEU A 643 20.08 4.09 4.98
CA LEU A 643 20.15 3.41 3.69
C LEU A 643 19.01 3.87 2.77
N ASP A 644 17.76 3.86 3.25
CA ASP A 644 16.62 4.32 2.45
C ASP A 644 16.79 5.79 2.00
N ASP A 645 17.23 6.67 2.89
CA ASP A 645 17.48 8.09 2.61
C ASP A 645 18.53 8.25 1.50
N TYR A 646 19.71 7.63 1.63
CA TYR A 646 20.79 7.83 0.66
C TYR A 646 20.47 7.25 -0.72
N PHE A 647 19.79 6.10 -0.81
CA PHE A 647 19.36 5.57 -2.11
C PHE A 647 18.32 6.50 -2.78
N ASN A 648 17.28 6.92 -2.05
CA ASN A 648 16.26 7.82 -2.62
C ASN A 648 16.83 9.20 -2.98
N LEU A 649 17.72 9.76 -2.15
CA LEU A 649 18.44 11.00 -2.44
C LEU A 649 19.34 10.88 -3.66
N ALA A 650 20.00 9.72 -3.85
CA ALA A 650 20.79 9.46 -5.04
C ALA A 650 19.93 9.40 -6.31
N TYR A 651 18.75 8.78 -6.26
CA TYR A 651 17.82 8.75 -7.38
C TYR A 651 17.27 10.14 -7.77
N LEU A 652 17.27 11.09 -6.84
CA LEU A 652 16.97 12.51 -7.11
C LEU A 652 18.20 13.36 -7.46
N GLY A 653 19.40 12.78 -7.51
CA GLY A 653 20.64 13.52 -7.77
C GLY A 653 21.07 14.47 -6.64
N LYS A 654 20.55 14.28 -5.42
CA LYS A 654 20.95 15.05 -4.22
C LYS A 654 22.14 14.43 -3.47
N ALA A 655 22.46 13.18 -3.75
CA ALA A 655 23.64 12.45 -3.29
C ALA A 655 24.21 11.60 -4.45
N GLU A 656 25.47 11.18 -4.35
CA GLU A 656 26.04 10.23 -5.31
C GLU A 656 25.64 8.80 -4.96
N ILE A 657 25.28 7.99 -5.96
CA ILE A 657 24.87 6.59 -5.75
C ILE A 657 25.99 5.76 -5.10
N GLU A 658 27.25 6.06 -5.37
CA GLU A 658 28.41 5.42 -4.75
C GLU A 658 28.46 5.69 -3.25
N THR A 659 27.94 6.83 -2.78
CA THR A 659 27.86 7.11 -1.33
C THR A 659 26.84 6.19 -0.67
N ALA A 660 25.68 6.00 -1.30
CA ALA A 660 24.68 5.04 -0.82
C ALA A 660 25.22 3.61 -0.82
N LEU A 661 25.97 3.22 -1.86
CA LEU A 661 26.58 1.89 -1.95
C LEU A 661 27.68 1.69 -0.89
N LYS A 662 28.48 2.72 -0.60
CA LYS A 662 29.51 2.66 0.45
C LYS A 662 28.91 2.38 1.83
N LEU A 663 27.72 2.91 2.12
CA LEU A 663 26.97 2.62 3.34
C LEU A 663 26.51 1.16 3.45
N THR A 664 26.61 0.36 2.38
CA THR A 664 26.28 -1.08 2.39
C THR A 664 27.49 -1.98 2.67
N GLU A 665 28.70 -1.41 2.81
CA GLU A 665 29.92 -2.20 2.98
C GLU A 665 29.87 -3.06 4.24
N TYR A 666 29.29 -2.56 5.33
CA TYR A 666 29.16 -3.21 6.64
C TYR A 666 28.14 -4.35 6.71
N LEU A 667 27.34 -4.59 5.66
CA LEU A 667 26.21 -5.54 5.72
C LEU A 667 26.62 -6.99 6.04
N ASP A 668 27.90 -7.33 5.93
CA ASP A 668 28.42 -8.60 6.42
C ASP A 668 28.30 -8.74 7.94
N GLN A 669 28.04 -7.65 8.69
CA GLN A 669 27.75 -7.60 10.13
C GLN A 669 26.25 -7.47 10.46
N GLU A 670 25.36 -7.32 9.46
CA GLU A 670 23.94 -7.02 9.66
C GLU A 670 23.03 -8.25 9.67
N ASP A 671 22.10 -8.36 10.63
CA ASP A 671 21.09 -9.43 10.71
C ASP A 671 19.68 -8.92 11.04
N HIS A 672 19.48 -7.60 11.03
CA HIS A 672 18.20 -7.01 11.38
C HIS A 672 17.24 -6.91 10.19
N PHE A 673 15.98 -7.32 10.38
CA PHE A 673 15.00 -7.44 9.30
C PHE A 673 14.67 -6.10 8.64
N THR A 674 14.53 -5.02 9.41
CA THR A 674 14.21 -3.69 8.87
C THR A 674 15.31 -3.12 7.98
N VAL A 675 16.56 -3.48 8.23
CA VAL A 675 17.71 -3.03 7.45
C VAL A 675 17.79 -3.82 6.15
N TRP A 676 17.69 -5.15 6.24
CA TRP A 676 17.64 -6.01 5.07
C TRP A 676 16.43 -5.68 4.18
N GLU A 677 15.28 -5.33 4.75
CA GLU A 677 14.11 -4.90 3.99
C GLU A 677 14.39 -3.64 3.16
N ALA A 678 15.07 -2.65 3.74
CA ALA A 678 15.48 -1.44 3.02
C ALA A 678 16.43 -1.81 1.87
N ILE A 679 17.46 -2.64 2.12
CA ILE A 679 18.39 -3.09 1.08
C ILE A 679 17.68 -3.84 -0.04
N PHE A 680 16.82 -4.80 0.30
CA PHE A 680 16.07 -5.58 -0.67
C PHE A 680 15.15 -4.71 -1.51
N THR A 681 14.52 -3.70 -0.91
CA THR A 681 13.69 -2.74 -1.63
C THR A 681 14.52 -1.92 -2.62
N GLN A 682 15.63 -1.35 -2.16
CA GLN A 682 16.46 -0.43 -2.96
C GLN A 682 17.22 -1.15 -4.09
N LEU A 683 17.72 -2.36 -3.85
CA LEU A 683 18.50 -3.11 -4.83
C LEU A 683 17.68 -4.07 -5.71
N ARG A 684 16.35 -4.18 -5.51
CA ARG A 684 15.50 -5.06 -6.32
C ARG A 684 15.54 -4.70 -7.80
N GLN A 685 15.46 -3.41 -8.13
CA GLN A 685 15.50 -2.96 -9.53
C GLN A 685 16.84 -3.30 -10.20
N ALA A 686 17.96 -3.12 -9.49
CA ALA A 686 19.28 -3.52 -9.97
C ALA A 686 19.32 -5.02 -10.28
N LEU A 687 18.82 -5.87 -9.37
CA LEU A 687 18.74 -7.31 -9.60
C LEU A 687 17.88 -7.65 -10.85
N ASN A 688 16.69 -7.05 -10.96
CA ASN A 688 15.76 -7.34 -12.06
C ASN A 688 16.32 -6.92 -13.43
N PHE A 689 17.15 -5.87 -13.47
CA PHE A 689 17.67 -5.27 -14.70
C PHE A 689 19.07 -5.72 -15.07
N ALA A 690 19.73 -6.56 -14.26
CA ALA A 690 20.98 -7.21 -14.59
C ALA A 690 20.74 -8.27 -15.66
N GLN A 691 20.97 -7.93 -16.94
CA GLN A 691 20.59 -8.75 -18.09
C GLN A 691 21.78 -9.51 -18.70
N THR A 692 23.01 -9.08 -18.41
CA THR A 692 24.23 -9.74 -18.87
C THR A 692 25.02 -10.29 -17.68
N LEU A 693 25.91 -11.26 -17.93
CA LEU A 693 26.83 -11.75 -16.90
C LEU A 693 27.75 -10.64 -16.39
N GLU A 694 28.14 -9.68 -17.23
CA GLU A 694 28.95 -8.52 -16.83
C GLU A 694 28.23 -7.59 -15.84
N GLU A 695 26.90 -7.58 -15.84
CA GLU A 695 26.08 -6.83 -14.88
C GLU A 695 25.75 -7.68 -13.65
N TYR A 696 25.38 -8.93 -13.88
CA TYR A 696 24.88 -9.85 -12.86
C TYR A 696 25.98 -10.40 -11.94
N ASP A 697 27.14 -10.79 -12.49
CA ASP A 697 28.21 -11.40 -11.69
C ASP A 697 28.77 -10.44 -10.64
N PRO A 698 29.07 -9.15 -10.93
CA PRO A 698 29.47 -8.19 -9.90
C PRO A 698 28.43 -8.05 -8.79
N PHE A 699 27.15 -7.92 -9.16
CA PHE A 699 26.05 -7.78 -8.22
C PHE A 699 25.94 -8.99 -7.28
N LYS A 700 25.95 -10.19 -7.88
CA LYS A 700 25.95 -11.47 -7.16
C LYS A 700 27.14 -11.58 -6.22
N ASN A 701 28.35 -11.32 -6.70
CA ASN A 701 29.57 -11.52 -5.94
C ASN A 701 29.70 -10.53 -4.78
N TYR A 702 29.13 -9.34 -4.90
CA TYR A 702 29.09 -8.36 -3.82
C TYR A 702 28.06 -8.72 -2.74
N LEU A 703 26.82 -9.07 -3.11
CA LEU A 703 25.75 -9.29 -2.14
C LEU A 703 25.73 -10.68 -1.52
N SER A 704 26.04 -11.75 -2.27
CA SER A 704 25.89 -13.13 -1.78
C SER A 704 26.65 -13.37 -0.47
N PRO A 705 27.94 -12.97 -0.31
CA PRO A 705 28.66 -13.18 0.95
C PRO A 705 28.01 -12.48 2.15
N ARG A 706 27.43 -11.29 1.95
CA ARG A 706 26.77 -10.51 3.00
C ARG A 706 25.48 -11.17 3.46
N ILE A 707 24.66 -11.61 2.51
CA ILE A 707 23.41 -12.34 2.79
C ILE A 707 23.71 -13.67 3.47
N VAL A 708 24.74 -14.40 3.01
CA VAL A 708 25.19 -15.65 3.64
C VAL A 708 25.69 -15.40 5.07
N ALA A 709 26.41 -14.32 5.35
CA ALA A 709 26.83 -13.96 6.70
C ALA A 709 25.62 -13.73 7.64
N ALA A 710 24.58 -13.05 7.15
CA ALA A 710 23.33 -12.88 7.90
C ALA A 710 22.64 -14.23 8.16
N LEU A 711 22.56 -15.11 7.14
CA LEU A 711 22.02 -16.47 7.31
C LEU A 711 22.82 -17.31 8.29
N MET A 712 24.15 -17.18 8.33
CA MET A 712 24.98 -17.91 9.29
C MET A 712 24.74 -17.44 10.73
N ARG A 713 24.52 -16.13 10.95
CA ARG A 713 24.15 -15.59 12.28
C ARG A 713 22.78 -16.08 12.74
N LEU A 714 21.80 -16.07 11.85
CA LEU A 714 20.42 -16.46 12.14
C LEU A 714 20.21 -18.00 12.14
N GLY A 715 21.13 -18.75 11.52
CA GLY A 715 21.07 -20.20 11.35
C GLY A 715 20.14 -20.66 10.22
N ARG A 716 20.28 -21.92 9.81
CA ARG A 716 19.40 -22.59 8.82
C ARG A 716 18.15 -23.19 9.49
N PRO A 717 16.94 -22.98 8.95
CA PRO A 717 15.72 -23.48 9.59
C PRO A 717 15.66 -25.00 9.51
N GLN A 718 15.35 -25.67 10.61
CA GLN A 718 15.21 -27.14 10.67
C GLN A 718 13.76 -27.60 10.80
N SER A 719 12.83 -26.70 11.17
CA SER A 719 11.41 -27.01 11.33
C SER A 719 10.54 -25.77 11.09
N GLU A 720 9.24 -25.99 10.85
CA GLU A 720 8.26 -24.89 10.67
C GLU A 720 8.19 -23.98 11.90
N GLY A 721 8.38 -24.53 13.10
CA GLY A 721 8.38 -23.76 14.35
C GLY A 721 9.54 -22.76 14.49
N GLU A 722 10.56 -22.85 13.62
CA GLU A 722 11.69 -21.92 13.61
C GLU A 722 11.52 -20.75 12.60
N LEU A 723 10.50 -20.81 11.74
CA LEU A 723 10.17 -19.77 10.76
C LEU A 723 8.96 -18.96 11.22
N VAL A 724 9.07 -18.40 12.42
CA VAL A 724 7.99 -17.62 13.07
C VAL A 724 8.45 -16.17 13.29
N GLY A 725 7.51 -15.23 13.19
CA GLY A 725 7.75 -13.84 13.51
C GLY A 725 8.64 -13.12 12.49
N ALA A 726 9.12 -11.93 12.86
CA ALA A 726 9.95 -11.09 11.99
C ALA A 726 11.28 -11.78 11.59
N VAL A 727 11.87 -12.54 12.51
CA VAL A 727 13.13 -13.27 12.26
C VAL A 727 12.90 -14.44 11.29
N GLY A 728 11.82 -15.20 11.45
CA GLY A 728 11.46 -16.27 10.52
C GLY A 728 11.22 -15.76 9.11
N ILE A 729 10.47 -14.66 8.98
CA ILE A 729 10.22 -13.98 7.71
C ILE A 729 11.54 -13.52 7.06
N LEU A 730 12.44 -12.91 7.84
CA LEU A 730 13.76 -12.51 7.32
C LEU A 730 14.57 -13.70 6.83
N ARG A 731 14.62 -14.81 7.58
CA ARG A 731 15.36 -16.02 7.18
C ARG A 731 14.85 -16.57 5.86
N ALA A 732 13.53 -16.68 5.70
CA ALA A 732 12.93 -17.10 4.44
C ALA A 732 13.30 -16.17 3.29
N LYS A 733 13.26 -14.85 3.52
CA LYS A 733 13.64 -13.84 2.51
C LYS A 733 15.12 -13.85 2.17
N LEU A 734 16.01 -14.03 3.14
CA LEU A 734 17.45 -14.19 2.90
C LEU A 734 17.72 -15.45 2.06
N ILE A 735 17.04 -16.56 2.34
CA ILE A 735 17.12 -17.79 1.52
C ILE A 735 16.66 -17.47 0.10
N ASP A 736 15.48 -16.87 -0.07
CA ASP A 736 14.96 -16.47 -1.39
C ASP A 736 15.97 -15.67 -2.21
N TRP A 737 16.59 -14.64 -1.60
CA TRP A 737 17.62 -13.85 -2.27
C TRP A 737 18.89 -14.63 -2.58
N THR A 738 19.41 -15.46 -1.66
CA THR A 738 20.60 -16.29 -1.97
C THR A 738 20.33 -17.27 -3.10
N CYS A 739 19.12 -17.82 -3.18
CA CYS A 739 18.71 -18.73 -4.25
C CYS A 739 18.54 -17.99 -5.58
N ALA A 740 17.89 -16.83 -5.57
CA ALA A 740 17.74 -15.98 -6.75
C ALA A 740 19.10 -15.52 -7.31
N LEU A 741 20.09 -15.29 -6.44
CA LEU A 741 21.46 -14.97 -6.82
C LEU A 741 22.27 -16.20 -7.29
N GLY A 742 21.74 -17.42 -7.14
CA GLY A 742 22.46 -18.66 -7.43
C GLY A 742 23.72 -18.81 -6.59
N ALA A 743 23.67 -18.41 -5.31
CA ALA A 743 24.77 -18.59 -4.37
C ALA A 743 24.99 -20.09 -4.10
N PRO A 744 26.24 -20.60 -4.11
CA PRO A 744 26.52 -22.01 -3.87
C PRO A 744 25.90 -22.57 -2.59
N GLU A 745 25.81 -21.76 -1.54
CA GLU A 745 25.22 -22.12 -0.26
C GLU A 745 23.73 -22.46 -0.38
N CYS A 746 22.93 -21.67 -1.11
CA CYS A 746 21.55 -22.04 -1.37
C CYS A 746 21.48 -23.19 -2.38
N VAL A 747 22.23 -23.14 -3.49
CA VAL A 747 22.12 -24.17 -4.55
C VAL A 747 22.39 -25.56 -3.98
N ASN A 748 23.43 -25.72 -3.17
CA ASN A 748 23.74 -26.99 -2.52
C ASN A 748 22.64 -27.41 -1.54
N PHE A 749 22.13 -26.47 -0.74
CA PHE A 749 21.03 -26.74 0.20
C PHE A 749 19.73 -27.15 -0.52
N ALA A 750 19.40 -26.48 -1.63
CA ALA A 750 18.22 -26.80 -2.42
C ALA A 750 18.35 -28.16 -3.12
N ILE A 751 19.54 -28.50 -3.61
CA ILE A 751 19.81 -29.82 -4.20
C ILE A 751 19.72 -30.92 -3.15
N GLU A 752 20.27 -30.70 -1.95
CA GLU A 752 20.19 -31.64 -0.82
C GLU A 752 18.71 -31.95 -0.49
N LEU A 753 17.90 -30.91 -0.23
CA LEU A 753 16.47 -31.09 0.05
C LEU A 753 15.70 -31.71 -1.11
N TYR A 754 16.04 -31.35 -2.35
CA TYR A 754 15.45 -31.96 -3.54
C TYR A 754 15.76 -33.46 -3.64
N GLU A 755 17.01 -33.87 -3.39
CA GLU A 755 17.42 -35.27 -3.44
C GLU A 755 16.79 -36.10 -2.32
N GLU A 756 16.68 -35.53 -1.11
CA GLU A 756 15.95 -36.13 0.00
C GLU A 756 14.47 -36.33 -0.33
N TRP A 757 13.82 -35.30 -0.88
CA TRP A 757 12.41 -35.39 -1.27
C TRP A 757 12.18 -36.35 -2.44
N GLN A 758 13.11 -36.43 -3.37
CA GLN A 758 13.05 -37.39 -4.48
C GLN A 758 13.21 -38.84 -3.98
N ALA A 759 14.03 -39.06 -2.95
CA ALA A 759 14.26 -40.38 -2.36
C ALA A 759 13.10 -40.85 -1.48
N ASP A 760 12.41 -39.93 -0.81
CA ASP A 760 11.30 -40.20 0.10
C ASP A 760 10.21 -39.12 -0.02
N ASP A 761 9.07 -39.51 -0.60
CA ASP A 761 7.93 -38.61 -0.84
C ASP A 761 7.28 -38.08 0.45
N THR A 762 7.63 -38.67 1.61
CA THR A 762 7.17 -38.23 2.93
C THR A 762 8.01 -37.10 3.53
N GLN A 763 9.23 -36.88 3.01
CA GLN A 763 10.00 -35.67 3.31
C GLN A 763 9.31 -34.48 2.66
N THR A 764 9.25 -33.36 3.37
CA THR A 764 8.65 -32.12 2.84
C THR A 764 9.59 -30.96 3.07
N ILE A 765 9.61 -30.03 2.12
CA ILE A 765 10.36 -28.79 2.26
C ILE A 765 9.55 -27.86 3.16
N LEU A 766 10.23 -27.13 4.05
CA LEU A 766 9.57 -26.14 4.90
C LEU A 766 8.81 -25.14 4.03
N ARG A 767 7.55 -24.90 4.37
CA ARG A 767 6.57 -24.22 3.53
C ARG A 767 7.01 -22.81 3.13
N ASP A 768 7.57 -22.06 4.07
CA ASP A 768 7.99 -20.67 3.87
C ASP A 768 9.24 -20.52 2.97
N ILE A 769 9.96 -21.61 2.68
CA ILE A 769 11.10 -21.62 1.73
C ILE A 769 10.87 -22.52 0.51
N GLU A 770 9.76 -23.26 0.47
CA GLU A 770 9.46 -24.25 -0.58
C GLU A 770 9.53 -23.65 -1.99
N ALA A 771 8.99 -22.44 -2.18
CA ALA A 771 9.03 -21.75 -3.47
C ALA A 771 10.48 -21.50 -3.94
N SER A 772 11.35 -21.02 -3.04
CA SER A 772 12.74 -20.72 -3.35
C SER A 772 13.55 -22.01 -3.61
N ILE A 773 13.35 -23.05 -2.80
CA ILE A 773 14.04 -24.34 -2.94
C ILE A 773 13.63 -25.06 -4.23
N THR A 774 12.33 -25.15 -4.51
CA THR A 774 11.84 -25.81 -5.73
C THR A 774 12.25 -25.05 -7.00
N CYS A 775 12.22 -23.71 -6.97
CA CYS A 775 12.73 -22.87 -8.05
C CYS A 775 14.25 -23.11 -8.29
N ALA A 776 15.05 -23.13 -7.22
CA ALA A 776 16.48 -23.40 -7.31
C ALA A 776 16.77 -24.83 -7.81
N ALA A 777 15.98 -25.83 -7.41
CA ALA A 777 16.11 -27.19 -7.90
C ALA A 777 15.84 -27.29 -9.42
N VAL A 778 14.77 -26.67 -9.92
CA VAL A 778 14.46 -26.62 -11.36
C VAL A 778 15.58 -25.88 -12.13
N ALA A 779 16.05 -24.75 -11.62
CA ALA A 779 17.10 -23.95 -12.25
C ALA A 779 18.43 -24.71 -12.40
N ASN A 780 18.77 -25.61 -11.46
CA ASN A 780 20.09 -26.25 -11.39
C ASN A 780 20.10 -27.74 -11.79
N ARG A 781 18.95 -28.43 -11.81
CA ARG A 781 18.85 -29.86 -12.21
C ARG A 781 18.31 -30.07 -13.64
N GLY A 782 18.04 -28.97 -14.36
CA GLY A 782 17.57 -29.01 -15.74
C GLY A 782 16.29 -29.84 -15.89
N ARG A 783 16.22 -30.64 -16.96
CA ARG A 783 15.03 -31.44 -17.27
C ARG A 783 14.58 -32.37 -16.14
N ALA A 784 15.52 -32.97 -15.40
CA ALA A 784 15.19 -33.88 -14.31
C ALA A 784 14.44 -33.17 -13.17
N GLY A 785 14.89 -31.98 -12.78
CA GLY A 785 14.22 -31.16 -11.76
C GLY A 785 12.86 -30.67 -12.24
N PHE A 786 12.78 -30.24 -13.50
CA PHE A 786 11.52 -29.83 -14.12
C PHE A 786 10.47 -30.95 -14.11
N ASP A 787 10.83 -32.14 -14.60
CA ASP A 787 9.88 -33.27 -14.70
C ASP A 787 9.41 -33.72 -13.30
N PHE A 788 10.29 -33.69 -12.29
CA PHE A 788 9.91 -34.00 -10.91
C PHE A 788 8.89 -32.99 -10.35
N ILE A 789 9.17 -31.69 -10.45
CA ILE A 789 8.26 -30.64 -9.96
C ILE A 789 6.97 -30.61 -10.77
N MET A 790 7.02 -30.91 -12.07
CA MET A 790 5.82 -31.04 -12.89
C MET A 790 4.95 -32.21 -12.40
N GLY A 791 5.57 -33.34 -12.04
CA GLY A 791 4.88 -34.45 -11.39
C GLY A 791 4.17 -34.03 -10.10
N LYS A 792 4.83 -33.23 -9.24
CA LYS A 792 4.23 -32.66 -8.03
C LYS A 792 3.07 -31.72 -8.35
N TYR A 793 3.23 -30.85 -9.34
CA TYR A 793 2.16 -29.97 -9.81
C TYR A 793 0.94 -30.77 -10.28
N VAL A 794 1.13 -31.81 -11.10
CA VAL A 794 0.03 -32.65 -11.61
C VAL A 794 -0.68 -33.40 -10.49
N ALA A 795 0.07 -33.95 -9.53
CA ALA A 795 -0.49 -34.72 -8.42
C ALA A 795 -1.22 -33.85 -7.38
N THR A 796 -0.87 -32.56 -7.27
CA THR A 796 -1.44 -31.66 -6.26
C THR A 796 -2.84 -31.17 -6.67
N PRO A 797 -3.88 -31.25 -5.83
CA PRO A 797 -5.20 -30.70 -6.12
C PRO A 797 -5.18 -29.19 -6.34
N ILE A 798 -6.10 -28.66 -7.16
CA ILE A 798 -6.18 -27.21 -7.44
C ILE A 798 -6.48 -26.37 -6.20
N THR A 799 -7.08 -26.98 -5.18
CA THR A 799 -7.40 -26.35 -3.89
C THR A 799 -6.20 -26.20 -2.97
N ASN A 800 -5.08 -26.88 -3.23
CA ASN A 800 -3.88 -26.78 -2.40
C ASN A 800 -2.93 -25.68 -2.95
N PRO A 801 -2.62 -24.63 -2.16
CA PRO A 801 -1.76 -23.52 -2.60
C PRO A 801 -0.35 -23.92 -3.04
N ALA A 802 0.17 -25.08 -2.61
CA ALA A 802 1.45 -25.61 -3.08
C ALA A 802 1.47 -25.82 -4.60
N LYS A 803 0.32 -26.12 -5.22
CA LYS A 803 0.23 -26.30 -6.68
C LYS A 803 0.73 -25.07 -7.43
N VAL A 804 0.36 -23.87 -6.97
CA VAL A 804 0.82 -22.60 -7.57
C VAL A 804 2.31 -22.38 -7.31
N ARG A 805 2.84 -22.79 -6.15
CA ARG A 805 4.29 -22.70 -5.88
C ARG A 805 5.10 -23.59 -6.82
N TYR A 806 4.65 -24.83 -7.05
CA TYR A 806 5.28 -25.73 -8.04
C TYR A 806 5.19 -25.16 -9.44
N LEU A 807 4.05 -24.60 -9.83
CA LEU A 807 3.88 -23.95 -11.13
C LEU A 807 4.87 -22.79 -11.33
N ASN A 808 5.04 -21.94 -10.31
CA ASN A 808 6.00 -20.85 -10.35
C ASN A 808 7.45 -21.37 -10.46
N ALA A 809 7.78 -22.46 -9.75
CA ALA A 809 9.11 -23.07 -9.79
C ALA A 809 9.47 -23.62 -11.17
N LEU A 810 8.51 -24.16 -11.93
CA LEU A 810 8.72 -24.67 -13.29
C LEU A 810 9.27 -23.59 -14.24
N ALA A 811 8.90 -22.32 -14.03
CA ALA A 811 9.37 -21.19 -14.82
C ALA A 811 10.80 -20.74 -14.47
N CYS A 812 11.46 -21.34 -13.46
CA CYS A 812 12.81 -20.98 -13.04
C CYS A 812 13.93 -21.66 -13.85
N SER A 813 13.60 -22.57 -14.77
CA SER A 813 14.59 -23.22 -15.63
C SER A 813 15.47 -22.20 -16.35
N GLN A 814 16.77 -22.50 -16.50
CA GLN A 814 17.70 -21.68 -17.27
C GLN A 814 17.89 -22.21 -18.70
N GLU A 815 17.19 -23.29 -19.07
CA GLU A 815 17.22 -23.88 -20.40
C GLU A 815 16.04 -23.39 -21.24
N SER A 816 16.32 -22.67 -22.33
CA SER A 816 15.29 -22.11 -23.21
C SER A 816 14.34 -23.15 -23.79
N VAL A 817 14.82 -24.37 -24.06
CA VAL A 817 14.01 -25.48 -24.56
C VAL A 817 12.95 -25.90 -23.53
N ILE A 818 13.31 -25.98 -22.25
CA ILE A 818 12.36 -26.35 -21.18
C ILE A 818 11.31 -25.25 -20.98
N LEU A 819 11.73 -23.98 -21.02
CA LEU A 819 10.80 -22.85 -20.91
C LEU A 819 9.85 -22.78 -22.11
N GLN A 820 10.34 -23.06 -23.32
CA GLN A 820 9.51 -23.13 -24.52
C GLN A 820 8.49 -24.27 -24.42
N ASP A 821 8.91 -25.48 -24.00
CA ASP A 821 8.01 -26.60 -23.74
C ASP A 821 6.90 -26.20 -22.75
N LEU A 822 7.27 -25.52 -21.65
CA LEU A 822 6.32 -25.05 -20.66
C LEU A 822 5.32 -24.02 -21.22
N LEU A 823 5.78 -23.08 -22.06
CA LEU A 823 4.91 -22.12 -22.76
C LEU A 823 3.94 -22.83 -23.70
N ASP A 824 4.41 -23.81 -24.48
CA ASP A 824 3.56 -24.56 -25.40
C ASP A 824 2.49 -25.37 -24.66
N MET A 825 2.81 -25.93 -23.49
CA MET A 825 1.83 -26.61 -22.63
C MET A 825 0.68 -25.69 -22.20
N THR A 826 0.89 -24.37 -22.07
CA THR A 826 -0.17 -23.45 -21.65
C THR A 826 -1.30 -23.29 -22.66
N LEU A 827 -1.04 -23.61 -23.94
CA LEU A 827 -2.01 -23.52 -25.03
C LEU A 827 -2.50 -24.91 -25.49
N ASP A 828 -2.00 -25.99 -24.89
CA ASP A 828 -2.42 -27.35 -25.21
C ASP A 828 -3.50 -27.84 -24.23
N ALA A 829 -4.71 -28.03 -24.76
CA ALA A 829 -5.86 -28.55 -24.04
C ALA A 829 -5.69 -29.99 -23.53
N GLY A 830 -4.66 -30.71 -23.99
CA GLY A 830 -4.29 -32.05 -23.52
C GLY A 830 -3.50 -32.06 -22.20
N THR A 831 -3.11 -30.90 -21.67
CA THR A 831 -2.26 -30.80 -20.47
C THR A 831 -3.06 -30.57 -19.19
N SER A 832 -2.40 -30.72 -18.04
CA SER A 832 -2.97 -30.40 -16.72
C SER A 832 -2.89 -28.90 -16.35
N ILE A 833 -2.43 -28.05 -17.25
CA ILE A 833 -2.34 -26.60 -17.03
C ILE A 833 -3.68 -25.99 -17.45
N THR A 834 -4.42 -25.46 -16.46
CA THR A 834 -5.67 -24.74 -16.73
C THR A 834 -5.38 -23.39 -17.38
N PRO A 835 -6.34 -22.77 -18.10
CA PRO A 835 -6.13 -21.44 -18.69
C PRO A 835 -5.64 -20.38 -17.69
N GLY A 836 -6.17 -20.36 -16.47
CA GLY A 836 -5.71 -19.46 -15.41
C GLY A 836 -4.27 -19.70 -14.98
N HIS A 837 -3.86 -20.96 -14.87
CA HIS A 837 -2.44 -21.31 -14.62
C HIS A 837 -1.56 -21.02 -15.84
N GLY A 838 -2.08 -21.15 -17.06
CA GLY A 838 -1.38 -20.80 -18.29
C GLY A 838 -0.98 -19.32 -18.32
N LEU A 839 -1.88 -18.41 -17.96
CA LEU A 839 -1.55 -16.99 -17.82
C LEU A 839 -0.44 -16.77 -16.77
N LEU A 840 -0.54 -17.41 -15.61
CA LEU A 840 0.49 -17.29 -14.58
C LEU A 840 1.86 -17.80 -15.05
N VAL A 841 1.89 -18.90 -15.81
CA VAL A 841 3.11 -19.41 -16.45
C VAL A 841 3.71 -18.36 -17.38
N LEU A 842 2.93 -17.76 -18.28
CA LEU A 842 3.41 -16.70 -19.18
C LEU A 842 4.03 -15.53 -18.40
N GLN A 843 3.38 -15.09 -17.32
CA GLN A 843 3.90 -14.04 -16.46
C GLN A 843 5.20 -14.46 -15.77
N ARG A 844 5.30 -15.68 -15.22
CA ARG A 844 6.51 -16.16 -14.55
C ARG A 844 7.68 -16.37 -15.50
N VAL A 845 7.43 -16.89 -16.70
CA VAL A 845 8.48 -17.01 -17.72
C VAL A 845 8.92 -15.63 -18.21
N ALA A 846 8.04 -14.61 -18.23
CA ALA A 846 8.42 -13.23 -18.54
C ALA A 846 9.34 -12.59 -17.48
N MET A 847 9.27 -13.04 -16.23
CA MET A 847 10.17 -12.62 -15.16
C MET A 847 11.56 -13.24 -15.28
N ASN A 848 11.67 -14.44 -15.87
CA ASN A 848 12.92 -15.16 -16.06
C ASN A 848 13.79 -14.46 -17.14
N THR A 849 15.08 -14.23 -16.85
CA THR A 849 16.00 -13.54 -17.76
C THR A 849 16.10 -14.22 -19.13
N VAL A 850 16.15 -15.56 -19.19
CA VAL A 850 16.17 -16.33 -20.44
C VAL A 850 14.76 -16.41 -21.05
N GLY A 851 13.74 -16.56 -20.20
CA GLY A 851 12.34 -16.70 -20.62
C GLY A 851 11.72 -15.44 -21.21
N ARG A 852 12.21 -14.26 -20.85
CA ARG A 852 11.63 -12.97 -21.27
C ARG A 852 11.60 -12.80 -22.80
N GLU A 853 12.70 -13.09 -23.47
CA GLU A 853 12.77 -13.05 -24.94
C GLU A 853 11.81 -14.08 -25.56
N LEU A 854 11.70 -15.27 -24.96
CA LEU A 854 10.77 -16.30 -25.41
C LEU A 854 9.32 -15.83 -25.29
N VAL A 855 8.93 -15.16 -24.20
CA VAL A 855 7.57 -14.65 -24.03
C VAL A 855 7.25 -13.52 -25.01
N ILE A 856 8.17 -12.60 -25.28
CA ILE A 856 7.98 -11.54 -26.29
C ILE A 856 7.76 -12.15 -27.67
N LYS A 857 8.55 -13.19 -28.01
CA LYS A 857 8.37 -13.95 -29.25
C LYS A 857 7.04 -14.72 -29.27
N PHE A 858 6.70 -15.39 -28.17
CA PHE A 858 5.48 -16.19 -28.02
C PHE A 858 4.22 -15.33 -28.14
N LEU A 859 4.22 -14.11 -27.57
CA LEU A 859 3.18 -13.12 -27.80
C LEU A 859 3.02 -12.82 -29.29
N THR A 860 4.12 -12.60 -30.00
CA THR A 860 4.09 -12.27 -31.43
C THR A 860 3.56 -13.43 -32.28
N GLU A 861 3.97 -14.66 -31.97
CA GLU A 861 3.64 -15.85 -32.77
C GLU A 861 2.27 -16.45 -32.43
N ARG A 862 1.79 -16.30 -31.19
CA ARG A 862 0.63 -17.03 -30.64
C ARG A 862 -0.46 -16.12 -30.05
N VAL A 863 -0.47 -14.81 -30.34
CA VAL A 863 -1.45 -13.86 -29.79
C VAL A 863 -2.91 -14.31 -29.96
N ASP A 864 -3.26 -14.88 -31.10
CA ASP A 864 -4.64 -15.33 -31.36
C ASP A 864 -5.02 -16.51 -30.47
N ASP A 865 -4.09 -17.42 -30.22
CA ASP A 865 -4.30 -18.55 -29.32
C ASP A 865 -4.35 -18.10 -27.86
N ILE A 866 -3.52 -17.14 -27.46
CA ILE A 866 -3.56 -16.55 -26.10
C ILE A 866 -4.92 -15.91 -25.85
N ILE A 867 -5.41 -15.09 -26.79
CA ILE A 867 -6.72 -14.44 -26.68
C ILE A 867 -7.82 -15.49 -26.62
N THR A 868 -7.76 -16.51 -27.47
CA THR A 868 -8.83 -17.51 -27.59
C THR A 868 -8.86 -18.48 -26.40
N ILE A 869 -7.70 -19.04 -26.03
CA ILE A 869 -7.58 -20.13 -25.05
C ILE A 869 -7.47 -19.59 -23.63
N LEU A 870 -6.61 -18.59 -23.40
CA LEU A 870 -6.39 -18.02 -22.05
C LEU A 870 -7.38 -16.91 -21.72
N GLY A 871 -7.81 -16.16 -22.73
CA GLY A 871 -8.68 -14.99 -22.57
C GLY A 871 -10.15 -15.24 -22.89
N GLU A 872 -10.52 -16.46 -23.30
CA GLU A 872 -11.87 -16.80 -23.75
C GLU A 872 -12.41 -15.82 -24.81
N GLY A 873 -11.53 -15.38 -25.71
CA GLY A 873 -11.80 -14.40 -26.76
C GLY A 873 -11.51 -12.94 -26.39
N LYS A 874 -11.09 -12.65 -25.15
CA LYS A 874 -10.75 -11.29 -24.69
C LYS A 874 -9.22 -11.07 -24.62
N PRO A 875 -8.74 -9.85 -24.90
CA PRO A 875 -7.30 -9.56 -24.90
C PRO A 875 -6.68 -9.30 -23.51
N ALA A 876 -7.43 -9.44 -22.42
CA ALA A 876 -6.96 -9.18 -21.05
C ALA A 876 -5.68 -9.95 -20.64
N PRO A 877 -5.48 -11.24 -21.01
CA PRO A 877 -4.22 -11.96 -20.75
C PRO A 877 -3.00 -11.26 -21.37
N VAL A 878 -3.14 -10.69 -22.57
CA VAL A 878 -2.05 -9.98 -23.26
C VAL A 878 -1.63 -8.75 -22.46
N ALA A 879 -2.59 -7.94 -21.99
CA ALA A 879 -2.28 -6.80 -21.11
C ALA A 879 -1.62 -7.24 -19.80
N SER A 880 -2.02 -8.37 -19.24
CA SER A 880 -1.44 -8.92 -18.00
C SER A 880 0.02 -9.33 -18.18
N VAL A 881 0.37 -9.93 -19.33
CA VAL A 881 1.76 -10.26 -19.66
C VAL A 881 2.58 -9.00 -19.98
N LEU A 882 2.01 -8.03 -20.72
CA LEU A 882 2.67 -6.75 -21.00
C LEU A 882 2.93 -5.94 -19.72
N SER A 883 2.02 -6.00 -18.75
CA SER A 883 2.20 -5.41 -17.42
C SER A 883 3.40 -6.03 -16.70
N THR A 884 3.50 -7.37 -16.68
CA THR A 884 4.66 -8.06 -16.14
C THR A 884 5.95 -7.65 -16.87
N LEU A 885 5.97 -7.68 -18.20
CA LEU A 885 7.12 -7.22 -18.99
C LEU A 885 7.49 -5.76 -18.67
N GLY A 886 6.50 -4.91 -18.44
CA GLY A 886 6.67 -3.51 -18.00
C GLY A 886 7.54 -3.37 -16.75
N THR A 887 7.54 -4.36 -15.87
CA THR A 887 8.30 -4.37 -14.62
C THR A 887 9.74 -4.88 -14.77
N TYR A 888 10.00 -5.77 -15.75
CA TYR A 888 11.29 -6.48 -15.86
C TYR A 888 12.11 -6.09 -17.10
N VAL A 889 11.51 -5.45 -18.11
CA VAL A 889 12.20 -5.00 -19.30
C VAL A 889 12.90 -3.67 -19.02
N ALA A 890 14.20 -3.62 -19.33
CA ALA A 890 15.04 -2.43 -19.18
C ALA A 890 16.03 -2.24 -20.35
N SER A 891 15.76 -2.82 -21.52
CA SER A 891 16.57 -2.64 -22.74
C SER A 891 15.78 -2.06 -23.90
N GLN A 892 16.44 -1.25 -24.73
CA GLN A 892 15.84 -0.69 -25.94
C GLN A 892 15.45 -1.76 -26.96
N PRO A 893 16.26 -2.82 -27.23
CA PRO A 893 15.87 -3.86 -28.18
C PRO A 893 14.59 -4.61 -27.79
N GLU A 894 14.41 -4.94 -26.51
CA GLU A 894 13.18 -5.59 -26.02
C GLU A 894 11.98 -4.64 -26.15
N LEU A 895 12.14 -3.35 -25.80
CA LEU A 895 11.09 -2.34 -25.98
C LEU A 895 10.67 -2.20 -27.44
N ASP A 896 11.61 -2.19 -28.38
CA ASP A 896 11.32 -2.08 -29.81
C ASP A 896 10.51 -3.29 -30.32
N GLN A 897 10.81 -4.49 -29.83
CA GLN A 897 10.03 -5.70 -30.13
C GLN A 897 8.60 -5.61 -29.57
N ILE A 898 8.44 -5.17 -28.32
CA ILE A 898 7.13 -5.00 -27.69
C ILE A 898 6.31 -3.91 -28.42
N LEU A 899 6.94 -2.79 -28.77
CA LEU A 899 6.28 -1.73 -29.55
C LEU A 899 5.82 -2.24 -30.91
N LYS A 900 6.67 -2.99 -31.60
CA LYS A 900 6.31 -3.62 -32.87
C LYS A 900 5.11 -4.55 -32.70
N PHE A 901 5.12 -5.41 -31.68
CA PHE A 901 4.00 -6.30 -31.37
C PHE A 901 2.69 -5.54 -31.13
N VAL A 902 2.72 -4.48 -30.32
CA VAL A 902 1.55 -3.64 -30.00
C VAL A 902 1.01 -2.95 -31.26
N VAL A 903 1.89 -2.42 -32.11
CA VAL A 903 1.50 -1.77 -33.37
C VAL A 903 0.87 -2.78 -34.33
N ASP A 904 1.53 -3.92 -34.54
CA ASP A 904 1.08 -4.98 -35.46
C ASP A 904 -0.27 -5.58 -35.03
N ASN A 905 -0.61 -5.53 -33.72
CA ASN A 905 -1.85 -6.05 -33.15
C ASN A 905 -2.81 -4.98 -32.62
N SER A 906 -2.62 -3.71 -33.00
CA SER A 906 -3.41 -2.57 -32.51
C SER A 906 -4.92 -2.76 -32.64
N ALA A 907 -5.39 -3.39 -33.72
CA ALA A 907 -6.81 -3.69 -33.93
C ALA A 907 -7.39 -4.65 -32.87
N LYS A 908 -6.59 -5.62 -32.40
CA LYS A 908 -6.98 -6.59 -31.36
C LYS A 908 -6.88 -6.02 -29.94
N LEU A 909 -6.05 -4.99 -29.77
CA LEU A 909 -5.70 -4.42 -28.46
C LEU A 909 -6.33 -3.04 -28.21
N VAL A 910 -7.23 -2.58 -29.09
CA VAL A 910 -7.78 -1.22 -29.06
C VAL A 910 -8.39 -0.84 -27.70
N GLU A 911 -9.09 -1.77 -27.07
CA GLU A 911 -9.73 -1.61 -25.75
C GLU A 911 -8.71 -1.49 -24.59
N LEU A 912 -7.45 -1.85 -24.82
CA LEU A 912 -6.37 -1.88 -23.83
C LEU A 912 -5.28 -0.84 -24.10
N THR A 913 -5.53 0.11 -25.00
CA THR A 913 -4.53 1.11 -25.40
C THR A 913 -4.00 1.93 -24.22
N SER A 914 -4.88 2.39 -23.33
CA SER A 914 -4.51 3.18 -22.15
C SER A 914 -3.57 2.41 -21.19
N PRO A 915 -3.93 1.21 -20.68
CA PRO A 915 -3.04 0.46 -19.79
C PRO A 915 -1.73 0.06 -20.48
N ILE A 916 -1.76 -0.34 -21.75
CA ILE A 916 -0.54 -0.70 -22.51
C ILE A 916 0.42 0.49 -22.59
N ASN A 917 -0.07 1.71 -22.86
CA ASN A 917 0.77 2.91 -22.88
C ASN A 917 1.44 3.16 -21.52
N GLY A 918 0.74 2.91 -20.42
CA GLY A 918 1.31 2.96 -19.07
C GLY A 918 2.48 1.99 -18.90
N TYR A 919 2.33 0.75 -19.35
CA TYR A 919 3.40 -0.26 -19.28
C TYR A 919 4.59 0.12 -20.16
N LEU A 920 4.36 0.62 -21.37
CA LEU A 920 5.43 1.09 -22.26
C LEU A 920 6.19 2.28 -21.67
N ASN A 921 5.51 3.21 -21.00
CA ASN A 921 6.15 4.31 -20.28
C ASN A 921 6.98 3.81 -19.09
N THR A 922 6.53 2.76 -18.41
CA THR A 922 7.29 2.10 -17.34
C THR A 922 8.60 1.54 -17.89
N ILE A 923 8.56 0.83 -19.04
CA ILE A 923 9.78 0.30 -19.69
C ILE A 923 10.76 1.44 -20.05
N ARG A 924 10.26 2.55 -20.59
CA ARG A 924 11.11 3.73 -20.89
C ARG A 924 11.79 4.26 -19.63
N THR A 925 11.05 4.31 -18.52
CA THR A 925 11.58 4.75 -17.22
C THR A 925 12.62 3.78 -16.69
N ASN A 926 12.41 2.46 -16.82
CA ASN A 926 13.39 1.43 -16.45
C ASN A 926 14.70 1.56 -17.25
N ILE A 927 14.61 1.78 -18.57
CA ILE A 927 15.78 2.02 -19.43
C ILE A 927 16.55 3.26 -18.93
N GLY A 928 15.84 4.35 -18.65
CA GLY A 928 16.43 5.56 -18.09
C GLY A 928 17.13 5.30 -16.74
N TRP A 929 16.47 4.58 -15.84
CA TRP A 929 17.05 4.19 -14.55
C TRP A 929 18.31 3.34 -14.71
N LYS A 930 18.30 2.34 -15.61
CA LYS A 930 19.46 1.47 -15.87
C LYS A 930 20.66 2.27 -16.41
N ILE A 931 20.41 3.25 -17.28
CA ILE A 931 21.45 4.14 -17.83
C ILE A 931 22.04 5.03 -16.73
N ASN A 932 21.20 5.63 -15.89
CA ASN A 932 21.62 6.64 -14.92
C ASN A 932 22.24 6.04 -13.65
N PHE A 933 21.74 4.88 -13.20
CA PHE A 933 22.09 4.28 -11.91
C PHE A 933 22.63 2.87 -12.05
N GLY A 934 21.93 1.99 -12.78
CA GLY A 934 22.29 0.57 -12.90
C GLY A 934 23.76 0.35 -13.27
N LYS A 935 24.24 1.00 -14.32
CA LYS A 935 25.66 0.91 -14.75
C LYS A 935 26.66 1.28 -13.67
N ARG A 936 26.38 2.34 -12.91
CA ARG A 936 27.24 2.80 -11.81
C ARG A 936 27.24 1.81 -10.65
N ILE A 937 26.07 1.26 -10.33
CA ILE A 937 25.91 0.22 -9.30
C ILE A 937 26.75 -1.02 -9.65
N TYR A 938 26.60 -1.56 -10.86
CA TYR A 938 27.34 -2.76 -11.26
C TYR A 938 28.86 -2.51 -11.31
N SER A 939 29.29 -1.35 -11.82
CA SER A 939 30.71 -0.97 -11.85
C SER A 939 31.29 -0.84 -10.45
N TRP A 940 30.59 -0.16 -9.55
CA TRP A 940 31.04 0.00 -8.17
C TRP A 940 31.14 -1.35 -7.45
N MET A 941 30.14 -2.23 -7.65
CA MET A 941 30.17 -3.58 -7.06
C MET A 941 31.29 -4.43 -7.65
N ALA A 942 31.65 -4.24 -8.93
CA ALA A 942 32.79 -4.92 -9.54
C ALA A 942 34.11 -4.49 -8.88
N ASP A 943 34.27 -3.20 -8.61
CA ASP A 943 35.45 -2.65 -7.94
C ASP A 943 35.53 -3.08 -6.46
N ALA A 944 34.40 -3.09 -5.75
CA ALA A 944 34.32 -3.44 -4.33
C ALA A 944 34.70 -4.90 -4.03
N VAL A 945 34.66 -5.79 -5.03
CA VAL A 945 34.99 -7.22 -4.89
C VAL A 945 36.44 -7.52 -5.30
N GLN A 946 37.17 -6.56 -5.90
CA GLN A 946 38.59 -6.75 -6.23
C GLN A 946 39.46 -6.70 -4.95
N PRO A 947 40.48 -7.57 -4.82
CA PRO A 947 41.47 -7.43 -3.76
C PRO A 947 42.18 -6.07 -3.88
N PRO A 948 42.50 -5.39 -2.76
CA PRO A 948 43.14 -4.08 -2.83
C PRO A 948 44.44 -4.18 -3.62
N VAL A 949 44.51 -3.41 -4.72
CA VAL A 949 45.70 -3.36 -5.57
C VAL A 949 46.83 -2.77 -4.71
N THR A 950 47.73 -3.63 -4.24
CA THR A 950 49.01 -3.19 -3.66
C THR A 950 49.81 -2.53 -4.78
N THR A 951 49.69 -1.21 -4.93
CA THR A 951 50.67 -0.43 -5.66
C THR A 951 51.96 -0.48 -4.86
N ALA A 952 52.86 -1.39 -5.24
CA ALA A 952 54.22 -1.36 -4.77
C ALA A 952 54.80 0.03 -5.06
N PRO A 953 55.37 0.73 -4.06
CA PRO A 953 56.01 2.01 -4.31
C PRO A 953 57.12 1.78 -5.34
N THR A 954 57.05 2.52 -6.44
CA THR A 954 58.12 2.56 -7.43
C THR A 954 59.35 3.16 -6.74
N GLY A 955 60.19 2.27 -6.22
CA GLY A 955 61.48 2.62 -5.65
C GLY A 955 62.29 3.35 -6.72
N THR A 956 62.60 4.60 -6.43
CA THR A 956 63.60 5.39 -7.13
C THR A 956 64.95 4.70 -6.96
N THR A 957 65.50 4.18 -8.06
CA THR A 957 66.84 3.58 -8.06
C THR A 957 67.89 4.68 -7.86
N PRO A 958 68.86 4.52 -6.94
CA PRO A 958 69.93 5.49 -6.72
C PRO A 958 70.90 5.54 -7.90
N THR A 959 71.40 6.74 -8.17
CA THR A 959 72.46 7.01 -9.14
C THR A 959 73.81 6.57 -8.56
N GLU A 960 74.36 5.46 -9.06
CA GLU A 960 75.78 5.15 -8.88
C GLU A 960 76.53 5.34 -10.20
N GLY A 961 77.51 6.23 -10.16
CA GLY A 961 78.41 6.48 -11.28
C GLY A 961 79.36 5.30 -11.47
N THR A 962 79.59 4.93 -12.72
CA THR A 962 80.76 4.11 -13.07
C THR A 962 81.36 4.54 -14.40
N THR A 963 82.67 4.62 -14.34
CA THR A 963 83.66 5.06 -15.30
C THR A 963 83.67 4.27 -16.62
N ARG A 964 84.01 4.98 -17.70
CA ARG A 964 84.40 4.51 -19.04
C ARG A 964 85.11 3.15 -19.08
N THR A 965 84.74 2.32 -20.08
CA THR A 965 85.67 1.82 -21.11
C THR A 965 84.96 1.23 -22.34
N THR A 966 85.28 1.79 -23.51
CA THR A 966 85.49 1.20 -24.86
C THR A 966 84.66 0.00 -25.35
N GLY A 967 84.06 0.15 -26.54
CA GLY A 967 83.68 -0.98 -27.39
C GLY A 967 82.80 -0.62 -28.60
N THR A 968 83.44 -0.48 -29.74
CA THR A 968 82.98 -0.31 -31.14
C THR A 968 81.77 -1.14 -31.64
N GLY A 969 81.01 -0.56 -32.57
CA GLY A 969 80.18 -1.23 -33.60
C GLY A 969 78.90 -0.43 -33.95
N SER A 970 78.87 0.44 -34.99
CA SER A 970 78.43 0.15 -36.38
C SER A 970 77.07 -0.60 -36.45
N THR A 971 76.04 -0.23 -37.20
CA THR A 971 75.83 0.71 -38.33
C THR A 971 74.33 0.68 -38.67
N GLU A 972 73.84 1.79 -39.24
CA GLU A 972 72.80 1.89 -40.29
C GLU A 972 71.34 1.52 -39.96
N ALA A 973 70.40 2.49 -40.07
CA ALA A 973 69.73 2.99 -41.30
C ALA A 973 68.55 2.07 -41.68
N THR A 974 67.39 2.49 -42.19
CA THR A 974 66.92 3.75 -42.77
C THR A 974 65.39 3.62 -42.90
N THR A 975 64.66 4.71 -42.65
CA THR A 975 63.56 5.28 -43.48
C THR A 975 62.51 4.39 -44.14
N GLN A 976 61.23 4.69 -43.84
CA GLN A 976 60.21 5.29 -44.74
C GLN A 976 59.62 4.33 -45.79
N ALA A 977 58.40 4.49 -46.29
CA ALA A 977 57.19 5.23 -45.95
C ALA A 977 56.22 4.89 -47.10
N GLY A 978 54.92 5.10 -46.86
CA GLY A 978 53.96 5.33 -47.93
C GLY A 978 53.10 4.10 -48.25
N GLY A 979 51.78 4.18 -48.17
CA GLY A 979 50.95 5.32 -47.86
C GLY A 979 49.50 5.09 -48.28
N GLN A 980 48.65 5.98 -47.77
CA GLN A 980 47.46 6.53 -48.41
C GLN A 980 46.23 5.58 -48.48
N ASN A 981 45.00 5.98 -48.15
CA ASN A 981 44.44 7.33 -48.08
C ASN A 981 42.96 7.31 -47.59
N PHE A 982 42.51 8.45 -47.04
CA PHE A 982 41.14 9.01 -46.93
C PHE A 982 40.19 8.51 -45.80
N VAL A 983 39.79 9.32 -44.78
CA VAL A 983 39.00 10.60 -44.69
C VAL A 983 37.50 10.30 -44.39
N PRO A 984 36.72 11.10 -43.63
CA PRO A 984 36.97 11.84 -42.39
C PRO A 984 35.83 11.63 -41.34
N SER A 985 36.00 12.26 -40.16
CA SER A 985 34.98 12.51 -39.15
C SER A 985 33.81 13.35 -39.68
N VAL A 986 32.62 13.23 -39.05
CA VAL A 986 31.80 14.33 -38.49
C VAL A 986 30.56 13.75 -37.77
N ILE A 987 30.57 13.90 -36.45
CA ILE A 987 29.54 14.42 -35.53
C ILE A 987 28.07 14.24 -35.95
N LEU A 988 27.30 13.55 -35.09
CA LEU A 988 25.86 13.80 -34.92
C LEU A 988 25.56 14.17 -33.46
N ILE A 989 24.86 15.28 -33.32
CA ILE A 989 24.38 15.92 -32.09
C ILE A 989 23.00 15.32 -31.76
N THR A 990 22.78 14.89 -30.51
CA THR A 990 21.43 14.67 -29.96
C THR A 990 21.19 15.63 -28.79
N ALA A 991 20.17 16.46 -28.96
CA ALA A 991 19.71 17.43 -27.98
C ALA A 991 18.89 16.74 -26.87
N VAL A 992 19.24 17.01 -25.62
CA VAL A 992 18.51 16.58 -24.42
C VAL A 992 17.50 17.68 -24.07
N SER A 993 16.22 17.33 -24.07
CA SER A 993 15.14 18.15 -23.51
C SER A 993 14.60 17.38 -22.31
N GLY A 994 14.72 17.95 -21.11
CA GLY A 994 14.23 17.36 -19.87
C GLY A 994 12.71 17.24 -19.89
N TYR A 995 12.22 16.05 -19.53
CA TYR A 995 10.82 15.80 -19.21
C TYR A 995 10.74 14.96 -17.94
N LEU A 996 9.79 15.37 -17.10
CA LEU A 996 9.49 14.90 -15.76
C LEU A 996 9.30 13.36 -15.67
N VAL A 997 9.86 12.80 -14.61
CA VAL A 997 9.80 11.38 -14.24
C VAL A 997 8.37 11.07 -13.76
N TYR A 998 7.65 10.26 -14.55
CA TYR A 998 6.36 9.69 -14.18
C TYR A 998 6.59 8.26 -13.67
N ASN A 999 6.46 8.06 -12.36
CA ASN A 999 6.28 6.75 -11.75
C ASN A 999 4.81 6.63 -11.30
N ASN A 1000 4.11 5.61 -11.80
CA ASN A 1000 2.82 5.18 -11.26
C ASN A 1000 2.95 3.75 -10.72
N LEU A 1001 2.52 3.62 -9.47
CA LEU A 1001 1.87 2.44 -8.91
C LEU A 1001 0.66 2.04 -9.75
#